data_AF-A0A820DZL2-F1
#
_entry.id   AF-A0A820DZL2-F1
#
_cell.length_a   1.000
_cell.length_b   1.000
_cell.length_c   1.000
_cell.angle_alpha   90.00
_cell.angle_beta   90.00
_cell.angle_gamma   90.00
#
_symmetry.space_group_name_H-M   'P 1'
#
loop_
_entity.id
_entity.type
_entity.pdbx_description
1 polymer ?
#
loop_
_entity_poly.entity_id
_entity_poly.type
_entity_poly.pdbx_seq_one_letter_code
_entity_poly.pdbx_strand_id
1 'polypeptide(L)'
;MSSKVTRDMLFETTQNVLTYSNETKKRKFAETVELQVVLKNFDPSRDKRFSGTVRLRHIPKPKFTVCVLGDERHCDEARANNIPAMTIDDLKKLNKDKKLIRKLAHQYDAFLASDVVIRQIPRIVGPGLNKAGKFPTSITHGDSLVQKVEEIKSTIKFQAKKTICLAVALGNVNMSVEELAANINLSVNFLVSLLKKNWQNIVYSSMNTYRRHSGTSNSDVEYNDDSNEEEPRTAPPLAYKRQVSFQSAQQNNLNEKSSTFARSISSPAKANRRRIRSISRSLDEHVSFRGRQTIYTAGRPAWYEASGEIKEAFVIGICGGSASGKTTVAQHIVEKLNVPWVTLLSMDSFYKVLTEEQHEQANMNNYNFDHPDAFDFDLLIETLKNLKIGKQVEIPLYNFTSHSRESYTKMLYGANVVIFEGIMSFFSIEIRDILDMKVFVDTDADIRLARRLERDITERGRDIEGVIQQYTRFVKPSYDHYIAPTMTYADIIVPRGGENEIAIDLIVCHVNRELQKRGVKVRNELVHHVDLMSHLPMPETFYIVEQTAQIKYLHTIIRNKDTDRDEFIFYSKRLMRILIEYALSLLPFDDVTVETPQNLIYTGKKHVYAEICGVSIIRAGECLEPALIEVYKDAKIGKILIQTNPMTGEPELHYLRLPRDIARAYVLILDATIATGAAALMAIRVLLDHNVPEEKIALLSLLVSKQGVQTIAYVFPKVKIVTTACDTQLDLTSGFICPGLGNFGDRYFGTDLTGYTSDADDLGLIANGNMNSQPSTPDSPLSGRTRFPNNYS
;
A
#
# COMPACT_ATOMS: atom_id res chain seq x y z
N MET A 1 -23.09 -19.46 -2.97
CA MET A 1 -22.60 -20.09 -4.23
C MET A 1 -21.22 -20.67 -3.96
N SER A 2 -20.88 -21.82 -4.55
CA SER A 2 -19.57 -22.47 -4.32
C SER A 2 -18.41 -21.59 -4.81
N SER A 3 -17.38 -21.39 -4.00
CA SER A 3 -16.20 -20.58 -4.34
C SER A 3 -15.06 -21.39 -4.96
N LYS A 4 -15.38 -22.53 -5.58
CA LYS A 4 -14.45 -23.40 -6.30
C LYS A 4 -15.16 -23.96 -7.53
N VAL A 5 -14.50 -23.86 -8.68
CA VAL A 5 -14.86 -24.65 -9.87
C VAL A 5 -14.63 -26.12 -9.53
N THR A 6 -15.66 -26.96 -9.67
CA THR A 6 -15.57 -28.40 -9.39
C THR A 6 -14.86 -29.13 -10.54
N ARG A 7 -14.30 -30.31 -10.24
CA ARG A 7 -13.64 -31.15 -11.24
C ARG A 7 -14.61 -31.49 -12.37
N ASP A 8 -15.81 -31.93 -12.01
CA ASP A 8 -16.78 -32.50 -12.93
C ASP A 8 -17.31 -31.43 -13.89
N MET A 9 -17.59 -30.22 -13.39
CA MET A 9 -17.97 -29.06 -14.20
C MET A 9 -16.88 -28.67 -15.21
N LEU A 10 -15.58 -28.81 -14.88
CA LEU A 10 -14.50 -28.58 -15.84
C LEU A 10 -14.50 -29.63 -16.96
N PHE A 11 -14.62 -30.91 -16.61
CA PHE A 11 -14.64 -31.99 -17.61
C PHE A 11 -15.87 -31.89 -18.52
N GLU A 12 -17.05 -31.65 -17.97
CA GLU A 12 -18.29 -31.42 -18.71
C GLU A 12 -18.20 -30.19 -19.64
N THR A 13 -17.77 -29.02 -19.13
CA THR A 13 -17.63 -27.81 -19.94
C THR A 13 -16.60 -28.01 -21.06
N THR A 14 -15.49 -28.67 -20.76
CA THR A 14 -14.41 -28.93 -21.74
C THR A 14 -14.88 -29.91 -22.82
N GLN A 15 -15.59 -30.97 -22.44
CA GLN A 15 -16.20 -31.91 -23.39
C GLN A 15 -17.20 -31.21 -24.31
N ASN A 16 -18.10 -30.40 -23.76
CA ASN A 16 -19.12 -29.68 -24.53
C ASN A 16 -18.49 -28.73 -25.57
N VAL A 17 -17.41 -28.02 -25.21
CA VAL A 17 -16.67 -27.14 -26.14
C VAL A 17 -15.98 -27.94 -27.26
N LEU A 18 -15.36 -29.08 -26.93
CA LEU A 18 -14.68 -29.93 -27.92
C LEU A 18 -15.67 -30.63 -28.87
N THR A 19 -16.80 -31.15 -28.35
CA THR A 19 -17.89 -31.71 -29.16
C THR A 19 -18.51 -30.65 -30.07
N TYR A 20 -18.84 -29.46 -29.56
CA TYR A 20 -19.39 -28.37 -30.40
C TYR A 20 -18.46 -28.00 -31.57
N SER A 21 -17.15 -27.89 -31.31
CA SER A 21 -16.18 -27.53 -32.36
C SER A 21 -15.88 -28.66 -33.36
N ASN A 22 -15.93 -29.92 -32.94
CA ASN A 22 -15.59 -31.07 -33.81
C ASN A 22 -16.78 -31.64 -34.58
N GLU A 23 -17.98 -31.56 -34.02
CA GLU A 23 -19.18 -32.19 -34.55
C GLU A 23 -20.16 -31.16 -35.13
N THR A 24 -20.47 -30.10 -34.38
CA THR A 24 -21.52 -29.13 -34.77
C THR A 24 -21.02 -28.03 -35.71
N LYS A 25 -19.76 -27.58 -35.59
CA LYS A 25 -19.24 -26.43 -36.35
C LYS A 25 -17.83 -26.63 -36.93
N LYS A 26 -17.51 -27.86 -37.36
CA LYS A 26 -16.19 -28.29 -37.84
C LYS A 26 -15.59 -27.38 -38.93
N ARG A 27 -14.55 -26.61 -38.60
CA ARG A 27 -13.84 -25.72 -39.55
C ARG A 27 -12.59 -26.38 -40.15
N LYS A 28 -12.15 -25.86 -41.31
CA LYS A 28 -10.96 -26.34 -42.06
C LYS A 28 -9.60 -25.96 -41.43
N PHE A 29 -9.57 -25.61 -40.14
CA PHE A 29 -8.36 -25.25 -39.39
C PHE A 29 -8.55 -25.55 -37.90
N ALA A 30 -7.47 -25.89 -37.19
CA ALA A 30 -7.52 -26.12 -35.74
C ALA A 30 -7.84 -24.81 -35.00
N GLU A 31 -8.90 -24.82 -34.19
CA GLU A 31 -9.34 -23.67 -33.40
C GLU A 31 -8.52 -23.55 -32.10
N THR A 32 -8.40 -22.32 -31.60
CA THR A 32 -7.82 -22.04 -30.27
C THR A 32 -8.95 -21.91 -29.25
N VAL A 33 -8.80 -22.57 -28.11
CA VAL A 33 -9.69 -22.44 -26.94
C VAL A 33 -9.17 -21.29 -26.07
N GLU A 34 -9.95 -20.22 -25.95
CA GLU A 34 -9.61 -19.08 -25.09
C GLU A 34 -10.56 -19.03 -23.87
N LEU A 35 -9.97 -18.91 -22.67
CA LEU A 35 -10.68 -18.60 -21.45
C LEU A 35 -10.93 -17.10 -21.41
N GLN A 36 -12.20 -16.72 -21.28
CA GLN A 36 -12.63 -15.34 -21.08
C GLN A 36 -13.10 -15.18 -19.64
N VAL A 37 -12.58 -14.16 -18.94
CA VAL A 37 -12.91 -13.89 -17.52
C VAL A 37 -13.35 -12.45 -17.37
N VAL A 38 -14.53 -12.25 -16.75
CA VAL A 38 -15.06 -10.93 -16.41
C VAL A 38 -14.80 -10.65 -14.92
N LEU A 39 -14.03 -9.61 -14.64
CA LEU A 39 -13.66 -9.24 -13.27
C LEU A 39 -14.76 -8.43 -12.59
N LYS A 40 -15.18 -8.82 -11.38
CA LYS A 40 -16.05 -7.98 -10.53
C LYS A 40 -15.20 -6.99 -9.75
N ASN A 41 -15.75 -5.79 -9.52
CA ASN A 41 -15.19 -4.81 -8.58
C ASN A 41 -13.70 -4.51 -8.81
N PHE A 42 -13.28 -4.43 -10.08
CA PHE A 42 -11.93 -4.08 -10.50
C PHE A 42 -12.00 -2.87 -11.42
N ASP A 43 -11.47 -1.74 -10.96
CA ASP A 43 -11.48 -0.46 -11.70
C ASP A 43 -10.13 -0.28 -12.43
N PRO A 44 -10.07 -0.33 -13.78
CA PRO A 44 -8.81 -0.21 -14.52
C PRO A 44 -8.09 1.15 -14.42
N SER A 45 -8.68 2.12 -13.71
CA SER A 45 -8.13 3.43 -13.35
C SER A 45 -7.71 3.55 -11.88
N ARG A 46 -8.46 2.95 -10.94
CA ARG A 46 -8.16 3.02 -9.48
C ARG A 46 -7.35 1.81 -8.96
N ASP A 47 -7.48 0.63 -9.55
CA ASP A 47 -6.77 -0.57 -9.11
C ASP A 47 -5.35 -0.70 -9.69
N LYS A 48 -4.44 -1.21 -8.84
CA LYS A 48 -3.09 -1.61 -9.26
C LYS A 48 -3.18 -2.73 -10.29
N ARG A 49 -2.84 -2.42 -11.56
CA ARG A 49 -2.86 -3.40 -12.65
C ARG A 49 -1.88 -4.54 -12.37
N PHE A 50 -2.41 -5.76 -12.34
CA PHE A 50 -1.60 -6.97 -12.23
C PHE A 50 -1.09 -7.44 -13.59
N SER A 51 0.08 -8.07 -13.58
CA SER A 51 0.69 -8.74 -14.72
C SER A 51 1.47 -9.95 -14.21
N GLY A 52 1.08 -11.15 -14.63
CA GLY A 52 1.72 -12.40 -14.23
C GLY A 52 1.80 -13.38 -15.40
N THR A 53 2.80 -14.24 -15.36
CA THR A 53 3.04 -15.30 -16.36
C THR A 53 3.04 -16.66 -15.70
N VAL A 54 2.38 -17.64 -16.31
CA VAL A 54 2.37 -19.04 -15.84
C VAL A 54 2.68 -19.97 -17.00
N ARG A 55 3.54 -20.97 -16.74
CA ARG A 55 3.88 -22.03 -17.68
C ARG A 55 2.83 -23.13 -17.63
N LEU A 56 2.17 -23.39 -18.76
CA LEU A 56 1.21 -24.47 -18.93
C LEU A 56 1.91 -25.82 -19.07
N ARG A 57 1.16 -26.92 -18.86
CA ARG A 57 1.69 -28.28 -19.03
C ARG A 57 1.73 -28.68 -20.51
N HIS A 58 0.72 -28.29 -21.28
CA HIS A 58 0.59 -28.61 -22.70
C HIS A 58 0.61 -27.33 -23.54
N ILE A 59 1.30 -27.31 -24.69
CA ILE A 59 1.51 -26.10 -25.50
C ILE A 59 0.18 -25.66 -26.16
N PRO A 60 -0.39 -24.49 -25.80
CA PRO A 60 -1.72 -24.10 -26.29
C PRO A 60 -1.74 -23.78 -27.79
N LYS A 61 -0.63 -23.29 -28.35
CA LYS A 61 -0.52 -22.78 -29.72
C LYS A 61 0.60 -23.50 -30.48
N PRO A 62 0.34 -24.62 -31.17
CA PRO A 62 1.38 -25.39 -31.86
C PRO A 62 2.05 -24.64 -33.01
N LYS A 63 1.38 -23.64 -33.60
CA LYS A 63 1.93 -22.76 -34.65
C LYS A 63 2.64 -21.49 -34.13
N PHE A 64 2.94 -21.41 -32.83
CA PHE A 64 3.59 -20.25 -32.22
C PHE A 64 5.07 -20.15 -32.63
N THR A 65 5.46 -19.01 -33.19
CA THR A 65 6.79 -18.81 -33.80
C THR A 65 7.73 -18.01 -32.90
N VAL A 66 8.96 -18.49 -32.73
CA VAL A 66 10.01 -17.84 -31.92
C VAL A 66 11.24 -17.61 -32.79
N CYS A 67 11.89 -16.45 -32.66
CA CYS A 67 13.13 -16.11 -33.37
C CYS A 67 14.25 -15.77 -32.38
N VAL A 68 15.46 -16.28 -32.61
CA VAL A 68 16.64 -16.09 -31.75
C VAL A 68 17.50 -14.95 -32.28
N LEU A 69 17.74 -13.94 -31.44
CA LEU A 69 18.59 -12.78 -31.73
C LEU A 69 19.94 -12.97 -31.04
N GLY A 70 20.81 -13.75 -31.69
CA GLY A 70 21.99 -14.36 -31.08
C GLY A 70 23.33 -13.71 -31.47
N ASP A 71 24.35 -14.05 -30.70
CA ASP A 71 25.71 -14.21 -31.21
C ASP A 71 25.81 -15.49 -32.06
N GLU A 72 26.95 -15.66 -32.73
CA GLU A 72 27.17 -16.71 -33.73
C GLU A 72 26.89 -18.12 -33.19
N ARG A 73 27.33 -18.44 -31.96
CA ARG A 73 27.10 -19.75 -31.33
C ARG A 73 25.62 -20.08 -31.16
N HIS A 74 24.82 -19.13 -30.65
CA HIS A 74 23.37 -19.33 -30.50
C HIS A 74 22.65 -19.31 -31.85
N CYS A 75 23.17 -18.59 -32.86
CA CYS A 75 22.64 -18.66 -34.22
C CYS A 75 22.88 -20.05 -34.85
N ASP A 76 24.02 -20.69 -34.62
CA ASP A 76 24.32 -22.03 -35.14
C ASP A 76 23.55 -23.13 -34.42
N GLU A 77 23.44 -23.07 -33.09
CA GLU A 77 22.56 -23.97 -32.33
C GLU A 77 21.10 -23.84 -32.78
N ALA A 78 20.63 -22.61 -33.04
CA ALA A 78 19.28 -22.38 -33.56
C ALA A 78 19.11 -22.96 -34.98
N ARG A 79 20.08 -22.74 -35.89
CA ARG A 79 20.09 -23.32 -37.25
C ARG A 79 20.01 -24.85 -37.21
N ALA A 80 20.83 -25.50 -36.37
CA ALA A 80 20.83 -26.95 -36.20
C ALA A 80 19.48 -27.50 -35.72
N ASN A 81 18.76 -26.74 -34.89
CA ASN A 81 17.44 -27.09 -34.37
C ASN A 81 16.27 -26.58 -35.24
N ASN A 82 16.53 -26.09 -36.46
CA ASN A 82 15.54 -25.49 -37.37
C ASN A 82 14.75 -24.29 -36.76
N ILE A 83 15.35 -23.59 -35.80
CA ILE A 83 14.79 -22.39 -35.17
C ILE A 83 15.25 -21.15 -35.96
N PRO A 84 14.34 -20.24 -36.37
CA PRO A 84 14.72 -18.99 -37.01
C PRO A 84 15.66 -18.15 -36.13
N ALA A 85 16.76 -17.66 -36.71
CA ALA A 85 17.73 -16.83 -36.02
C ALA A 85 18.22 -15.65 -36.86
N MET A 86 18.65 -14.58 -36.18
CA MET A 86 19.24 -13.38 -36.79
C MET A 86 20.47 -12.95 -36.01
N THR A 87 21.54 -12.58 -36.72
CA THR A 87 22.77 -12.06 -36.11
C THR A 87 22.62 -10.58 -35.71
N ILE A 88 23.57 -10.08 -34.92
CA ILE A 88 23.69 -8.65 -34.60
C ILE A 88 23.76 -7.80 -35.88
N ASP A 89 24.45 -8.27 -36.94
CA ASP A 89 24.60 -7.53 -38.19
C ASP A 89 23.32 -7.54 -39.04
N ASP A 90 22.51 -8.60 -38.97
CA ASP A 90 21.17 -8.61 -39.56
C ASP A 90 20.24 -7.60 -38.87
N LEU A 91 20.40 -7.39 -37.56
CA LEU A 91 19.70 -6.34 -36.83
C LEU A 91 20.21 -4.94 -37.18
N LYS A 92 21.51 -4.76 -37.47
CA LYS A 92 22.07 -3.48 -37.96
C LYS A 92 21.50 -3.11 -39.33
N LYS A 93 21.31 -4.07 -40.24
CA LYS A 93 20.71 -3.86 -41.59
C LYS A 93 19.31 -3.24 -41.54
N LEU A 94 18.57 -3.37 -40.42
CA LEU A 94 17.26 -2.74 -40.21
C LEU A 94 17.32 -1.20 -40.02
N ASN A 95 18.50 -0.64 -39.73
CA ASN A 95 18.82 0.79 -39.64
C ASN A 95 17.74 1.67 -38.97
N LYS A 96 17.13 1.18 -37.88
CA LYS A 96 16.06 1.85 -37.11
C LYS A 96 14.78 2.19 -37.92
N ASP A 97 14.60 1.60 -39.11
CA ASP A 97 13.39 1.84 -39.89
C ASP A 97 12.16 1.20 -39.22
N LYS A 98 11.22 2.08 -38.86
CA LYS A 98 9.93 1.75 -38.27
C LYS A 98 9.11 0.79 -39.14
N LYS A 99 9.26 0.81 -40.47
CA LYS A 99 8.54 -0.12 -41.37
C LYS A 99 9.13 -1.52 -41.32
N LEU A 100 10.44 -1.67 -41.55
CA LEU A 100 11.12 -2.97 -41.49
C LEU A 100 10.99 -3.63 -40.11
N ILE A 101 11.17 -2.86 -39.03
CA ILE A 101 11.07 -3.38 -37.66
C ILE A 101 9.62 -3.77 -37.31
N ARG A 102 8.62 -3.03 -37.80
CA ARG A 102 7.21 -3.45 -37.68
C ARG A 102 6.96 -4.75 -38.44
N LYS A 103 7.51 -4.91 -39.65
CA LYS A 103 7.39 -6.17 -40.44
C LYS A 103 7.99 -7.35 -39.67
N LEU A 104 9.21 -7.22 -39.14
CA LEU A 104 9.85 -8.24 -38.30
C LEU A 104 9.00 -8.61 -37.07
N ALA A 105 8.44 -7.61 -36.37
CA ALA A 105 7.56 -7.82 -35.22
C ALA A 105 6.20 -8.47 -35.54
N HIS A 106 5.81 -8.57 -36.82
CA HIS A 106 4.63 -9.31 -37.27
C HIS A 106 4.98 -10.70 -37.82
N GLN A 107 6.25 -10.95 -38.17
CA GLN A 107 6.71 -12.22 -38.72
C GLN A 107 6.87 -13.33 -37.65
N TYR A 108 7.19 -12.95 -36.41
CA TYR A 108 7.40 -13.89 -35.29
C TYR A 108 6.53 -13.51 -34.09
N ASP A 109 6.02 -14.48 -33.34
CA ASP A 109 5.19 -14.25 -32.14
C ASP A 109 6.03 -13.76 -30.94
N ALA A 110 7.21 -14.35 -30.73
CA ALA A 110 8.14 -13.98 -29.66
C ALA A 110 9.61 -13.96 -30.13
N PHE A 111 10.49 -13.40 -29.30
CA PHE A 111 11.92 -13.33 -29.53
C PHE A 111 12.71 -13.81 -28.31
N LEU A 112 13.80 -14.53 -28.55
CA LEU A 112 14.88 -14.78 -27.59
C LEU A 112 16.07 -13.87 -27.96
N ALA A 113 16.91 -13.51 -26.99
CA ALA A 113 18.15 -12.78 -27.24
C ALA A 113 19.23 -13.14 -26.22
N SER A 114 20.45 -13.39 -26.68
CA SER A 114 21.57 -13.71 -25.79
C SER A 114 21.94 -12.51 -24.91
N ASP A 115 22.45 -12.75 -23.69
CA ASP A 115 22.72 -11.69 -22.68
C ASP A 115 23.63 -10.55 -23.17
N VAL A 116 24.51 -10.82 -24.13
CA VAL A 116 25.38 -9.84 -24.80
C VAL A 116 24.60 -8.99 -25.82
N VAL A 117 23.63 -9.59 -26.50
CA VAL A 117 22.84 -8.98 -27.58
C VAL A 117 21.67 -8.17 -27.04
N ILE A 118 20.95 -8.68 -26.02
CA ILE A 118 19.75 -8.05 -25.47
C ILE A 118 19.99 -6.62 -24.97
N ARG A 119 21.19 -6.36 -24.42
CA ARG A 119 21.65 -5.03 -23.97
C ARG A 119 21.86 -4.04 -25.14
N GLN A 120 22.11 -4.55 -26.34
CA GLN A 120 22.39 -3.75 -27.55
C GLN A 120 21.12 -3.51 -28.39
N ILE A 121 20.12 -4.39 -28.33
CA ILE A 121 18.87 -4.28 -29.11
C ILE A 121 18.20 -2.89 -28.99
N PRO A 122 18.05 -2.26 -27.80
CA PRO A 122 17.50 -0.90 -27.70
C PRO A 122 18.33 0.18 -28.42
N ARG A 123 19.65 -0.02 -28.60
CA ARG A 123 20.54 0.92 -29.31
C ARG A 123 20.54 0.71 -30.82
N ILE A 124 20.37 -0.54 -31.27
CA ILE A 124 20.38 -0.94 -32.69
C ILE A 124 18.98 -0.78 -33.30
N VAL A 125 17.97 -1.41 -32.70
CA VAL A 125 16.59 -1.51 -33.20
C VAL A 125 15.70 -0.37 -32.65
N GLY A 126 16.11 0.30 -31.58
CA GLY A 126 15.30 1.35 -30.95
C GLY A 126 14.03 0.80 -30.27
N PRO A 127 13.03 1.65 -30.00
CA PRO A 127 11.83 1.27 -29.24
C PRO A 127 10.81 0.42 -30.04
N GLY A 128 11.13 -0.03 -31.26
CA GLY A 128 10.17 -0.68 -32.15
C GLY A 128 9.57 -1.99 -31.59
N LEU A 129 10.42 -2.92 -31.16
CA LEU A 129 9.98 -4.20 -30.57
C LEU A 129 9.22 -4.01 -29.24
N ASN A 130 9.66 -3.06 -28.42
CA ASN A 130 9.01 -2.72 -27.15
C ASN A 130 7.61 -2.11 -27.40
N LYS A 131 7.47 -1.18 -28.36
CA LYS A 131 6.15 -0.66 -28.78
C LYS A 131 5.23 -1.70 -29.41
N ALA A 132 5.77 -2.80 -29.94
CA ALA A 132 5.00 -3.95 -30.40
C ALA A 132 4.62 -4.94 -29.27
N GLY A 133 5.07 -4.71 -28.03
CA GLY A 133 4.85 -5.61 -26.90
C GLY A 133 5.67 -6.91 -26.96
N LYS A 134 6.66 -7.00 -27.86
CA LYS A 134 7.48 -8.19 -28.14
C LYS A 134 8.96 -7.91 -27.89
N PHE A 135 9.30 -7.44 -26.69
CA PHE A 135 10.70 -7.33 -26.29
C PHE A 135 11.26 -8.74 -25.99
N PRO A 136 12.51 -9.07 -26.37
CA PRO A 136 13.03 -10.43 -26.21
C PRO A 136 13.24 -10.86 -24.76
N THR A 137 13.23 -12.17 -24.52
CA THR A 137 13.68 -12.79 -23.26
C THR A 137 15.16 -13.18 -23.36
N SER A 138 15.91 -13.04 -22.26
CA SER A 138 17.33 -13.42 -22.18
C SER A 138 17.56 -14.93 -22.31
N ILE A 139 18.73 -15.31 -22.84
CA ILE A 139 19.29 -16.67 -22.79
C ILE A 139 20.80 -16.63 -22.46
N THR A 140 21.25 -17.64 -21.72
CA THR A 140 22.65 -17.89 -21.38
C THR A 140 23.21 -19.04 -22.21
N HIS A 141 24.54 -19.13 -22.32
CA HIS A 141 25.23 -20.24 -23.00
C HIS A 141 25.13 -21.61 -22.29
N GLY A 142 24.43 -21.69 -21.15
CA GLY A 142 24.10 -22.93 -20.44
C GLY A 142 22.65 -23.39 -20.61
N ASP A 143 21.78 -22.55 -21.18
CA ASP A 143 20.38 -22.90 -21.45
C ASP A 143 20.28 -23.70 -22.76
N SER A 144 19.47 -24.77 -22.78
CA SER A 144 19.09 -25.42 -24.04
C SER A 144 18.08 -24.55 -24.80
N LEU A 145 18.40 -24.15 -26.05
CA LEU A 145 17.49 -23.34 -26.87
C LEU A 145 16.12 -24.01 -27.06
N VAL A 146 16.09 -25.33 -27.24
CA VAL A 146 14.86 -26.10 -27.46
C VAL A 146 13.94 -25.99 -26.23
N GLN A 147 14.48 -26.25 -25.04
CA GLN A 147 13.73 -26.16 -23.79
C GLN A 147 13.22 -24.74 -23.53
N LYS A 148 14.03 -23.71 -23.83
CA LYS A 148 13.62 -22.30 -23.68
C LYS A 148 12.53 -21.87 -24.67
N VAL A 149 12.57 -22.40 -25.90
CA VAL A 149 11.49 -22.22 -26.89
C VAL A 149 10.21 -22.92 -26.45
N GLU A 150 10.27 -24.11 -25.85
CA GLU A 150 9.10 -24.79 -25.29
C GLU A 150 8.54 -24.08 -24.05
N GLU A 151 9.39 -23.56 -23.17
CA GLU A 151 9.00 -22.72 -22.04
C GLU A 151 8.21 -21.50 -22.51
N ILE A 152 8.68 -20.80 -23.54
CA ILE A 152 7.96 -19.66 -24.13
C ILE A 152 6.66 -20.09 -24.81
N LYS A 153 6.66 -21.19 -25.58
CA LYS A 153 5.44 -21.73 -26.23
C LYS A 153 4.36 -22.16 -25.23
N SER A 154 4.77 -22.63 -24.05
CA SER A 154 3.87 -23.04 -22.95
C SER A 154 3.52 -21.91 -21.99
N THR A 155 4.23 -20.77 -22.01
CA THR A 155 3.95 -19.65 -21.10
C THR A 155 2.83 -18.75 -21.60
N ILE A 156 1.79 -18.60 -20.78
CA ILE A 156 0.73 -17.61 -20.97
C ILE A 156 0.93 -16.39 -20.06
N LYS A 157 0.36 -15.26 -20.45
CA LYS A 157 0.43 -14.00 -19.70
C LYS A 157 -0.96 -13.46 -19.38
N PHE A 158 -1.27 -13.36 -18.09
CA PHE A 158 -2.37 -12.54 -17.59
C PHE A 158 -1.87 -11.12 -17.40
N GLN A 159 -2.53 -10.14 -18.02
CA GLN A 159 -2.18 -8.73 -17.88
C GLN A 159 -3.43 -7.86 -17.91
N ALA A 160 -3.71 -7.17 -16.80
CA ALA A 160 -4.79 -6.19 -16.73
C ALA A 160 -4.51 -5.02 -17.69
N LYS A 161 -5.47 -4.76 -18.59
CA LYS A 161 -5.45 -3.63 -19.54
C LYS A 161 -6.36 -2.51 -19.03
N LYS A 162 -6.90 -1.69 -19.94
CA LYS A 162 -8.02 -0.77 -19.65
C LYS A 162 -9.39 -1.49 -19.64
N THR A 163 -9.44 -2.77 -20.02
CA THR A 163 -10.68 -3.58 -20.10
C THR A 163 -10.86 -4.43 -18.84
N ILE A 164 -12.11 -4.58 -18.41
CA ILE A 164 -12.51 -5.44 -17.28
C ILE A 164 -12.46 -6.93 -17.67
N CYS A 165 -12.68 -7.23 -18.95
CA CYS A 165 -12.56 -8.57 -19.52
C CYS A 165 -11.10 -8.93 -19.84
N LEU A 166 -10.70 -10.15 -19.47
CA LEU A 166 -9.45 -10.80 -19.87
C LEU A 166 -9.76 -11.98 -20.80
N ALA A 167 -8.94 -12.16 -21.85
CA ALA A 167 -9.02 -13.31 -22.76
C ALA A 167 -7.62 -13.92 -22.93
N VAL A 168 -7.47 -15.22 -22.66
CA VAL A 168 -6.18 -15.93 -22.72
C VAL A 168 -6.37 -17.32 -23.33
N ALA A 169 -5.53 -17.68 -24.31
CA ALA A 169 -5.56 -18.99 -24.95
C ALA A 169 -4.94 -20.07 -24.08
N LEU A 170 -5.72 -21.10 -23.74
CA LEU A 170 -5.31 -22.17 -22.83
C LEU A 170 -5.11 -23.53 -23.54
N GLY A 171 -5.61 -23.66 -24.77
CA GLY A 171 -5.43 -24.87 -25.56
C GLY A 171 -5.91 -24.73 -27.00
N ASN A 172 -6.02 -25.87 -27.67
CA ASN A 172 -6.56 -26.01 -29.02
C ASN A 172 -7.41 -27.27 -29.12
N VAL A 173 -8.27 -27.35 -30.13
CA VAL A 173 -9.31 -28.39 -30.26
C VAL A 173 -8.77 -29.80 -30.55
N ASN A 174 -7.46 -29.94 -30.81
CA ASN A 174 -6.79 -31.24 -30.98
C ASN A 174 -6.26 -31.83 -29.65
N MET A 175 -6.38 -31.12 -28.53
CA MET A 175 -5.97 -31.59 -27.19
C MET A 175 -7.00 -32.55 -26.59
N SER A 176 -6.55 -33.44 -25.71
CA SER A 176 -7.46 -34.25 -24.90
C SER A 176 -8.22 -33.37 -23.87
N VAL A 177 -9.39 -33.86 -23.43
CA VAL A 177 -10.19 -33.23 -22.36
C VAL A 177 -9.36 -33.05 -21.08
N GLU A 178 -8.50 -34.02 -20.77
CA GLU A 178 -7.62 -34.02 -19.58
C GLU A 178 -6.49 -32.98 -19.70
N GLU A 179 -5.83 -32.91 -20.86
CA GLU A 179 -4.77 -31.92 -21.12
C GLU A 179 -5.31 -30.49 -21.02
N LEU A 180 -6.49 -30.27 -21.62
CA LEU A 180 -7.16 -28.98 -21.66
C LEU A 180 -7.67 -28.60 -20.26
N ALA A 181 -8.32 -29.51 -19.54
CA ALA A 181 -8.75 -29.29 -18.16
C ALA A 181 -7.56 -29.03 -17.20
N ALA A 182 -6.42 -29.70 -17.39
CA ALA A 182 -5.20 -29.46 -16.61
C ALA A 182 -4.64 -28.04 -16.86
N ASN A 183 -4.58 -27.60 -18.12
CA ASN A 183 -4.19 -26.24 -18.47
C ASN A 183 -5.17 -25.19 -17.91
N ILE A 184 -6.49 -25.44 -17.97
CA ILE A 184 -7.52 -24.54 -17.42
C ILE A 184 -7.39 -24.41 -15.91
N ASN A 185 -7.32 -25.53 -15.17
CA ASN A 185 -7.22 -25.53 -13.71
C ASN A 185 -5.98 -24.77 -13.22
N LEU A 186 -4.81 -24.99 -13.83
CA LEU A 186 -3.59 -24.26 -13.52
C LEU A 186 -3.73 -22.76 -13.80
N SER A 187 -4.35 -22.39 -14.92
CA SER A 187 -4.54 -21.00 -15.35
C SER A 187 -5.49 -20.23 -14.43
N VAL A 188 -6.61 -20.84 -14.03
CA VAL A 188 -7.61 -20.23 -13.17
C VAL A 188 -7.05 -20.03 -11.75
N ASN A 189 -6.42 -21.06 -11.17
CA ASN A 189 -5.80 -20.92 -9.83
C ASN A 189 -4.69 -19.85 -9.83
N PHE A 190 -3.89 -19.76 -10.89
CA PHE A 190 -2.91 -18.69 -11.03
C PHE A 190 -3.55 -17.31 -11.15
N LEU A 191 -4.59 -17.14 -11.97
CA LEU A 191 -5.33 -15.87 -12.07
C LEU A 191 -5.95 -15.47 -10.73
N VAL A 192 -6.54 -16.41 -9.98
CA VAL A 192 -7.07 -16.17 -8.64
C VAL A 192 -5.99 -15.63 -7.71
N SER A 193 -4.77 -16.17 -7.76
CA SER A 193 -3.64 -15.70 -6.93
C SER A 193 -3.16 -14.27 -7.26
N LEU A 194 -3.54 -13.72 -8.42
CA LEU A 194 -3.25 -12.33 -8.83
C LEU A 194 -4.35 -11.32 -8.43
N LEU A 195 -5.48 -11.78 -7.87
CA LEU A 195 -6.65 -10.95 -7.58
C LEU A 195 -6.79 -10.65 -6.08
N LYS A 196 -6.92 -9.36 -5.72
CA LYS A 196 -6.99 -8.87 -4.33
C LYS A 196 -8.01 -9.59 -3.41
N LYS A 197 -9.13 -10.07 -3.95
CA LYS A 197 -10.17 -10.82 -3.22
C LYS A 197 -10.36 -12.25 -3.73
N ASN A 198 -9.34 -12.82 -4.37
CA ASN A 198 -9.37 -14.16 -4.96
C ASN A 198 -10.62 -14.36 -5.86
N TRP A 199 -11.36 -15.44 -5.65
CA TRP A 199 -12.59 -15.79 -6.39
C TRP A 199 -13.70 -14.72 -6.35
N GLN A 200 -13.76 -13.85 -5.34
CA GLN A 200 -14.81 -12.82 -5.25
C GLN A 200 -14.69 -11.74 -6.34
N ASN A 201 -13.51 -11.63 -6.98
CA ASN A 201 -13.27 -10.74 -8.11
C ASN A 201 -13.58 -11.40 -9.47
N ILE A 202 -14.15 -12.61 -9.53
CA ILE A 202 -14.57 -13.27 -10.77
C ILE A 202 -16.10 -13.35 -10.80
N VAL A 203 -16.75 -12.71 -11.78
CA VAL A 203 -18.21 -12.84 -12.00
C VAL A 203 -18.52 -14.13 -12.74
N TYR A 204 -17.80 -14.33 -13.83
CA TYR A 204 -18.16 -15.26 -14.89
C TYR A 204 -16.89 -15.63 -15.66
N SER A 205 -16.80 -16.89 -16.06
CA SER A 205 -15.73 -17.43 -16.89
C SER A 205 -16.31 -18.29 -17.99
N SER A 206 -16.26 -17.83 -19.24
CA SER A 206 -16.64 -18.59 -20.42
C SER A 206 -15.42 -19.18 -21.12
N MET A 207 -15.63 -20.30 -21.81
CA MET A 207 -14.68 -20.87 -22.76
C MET A 207 -15.26 -20.70 -24.15
N ASN A 208 -14.54 -20.01 -25.02
CA ASN A 208 -14.98 -19.73 -26.39
C ASN A 208 -13.90 -20.12 -27.40
N THR A 209 -14.29 -20.65 -28.55
CA THR A 209 -13.37 -20.96 -29.65
C THR A 209 -13.37 -19.84 -30.71
N TYR A 210 -12.19 -19.34 -31.05
CA TYR A 210 -12.04 -18.18 -31.93
C TYR A 210 -11.00 -18.38 -33.03
N ARG A 211 -11.23 -17.71 -34.15
CA ARG A 211 -10.26 -17.51 -35.24
C ARG A 211 -9.42 -16.28 -34.93
N ARG A 212 -8.11 -16.44 -34.76
CA ARG A 212 -7.17 -15.31 -34.72
C ARG A 212 -6.68 -14.99 -36.14
N HIS A 213 -6.97 -13.80 -36.65
CA HIS A 213 -6.20 -13.27 -37.79
C HIS A 213 -4.81 -12.84 -37.30
N SER A 214 -3.79 -13.14 -38.07
CA SER A 214 -2.40 -12.84 -37.75
C SER A 214 -2.06 -11.36 -38.05
N GLY A 215 -2.29 -10.47 -37.08
CA GLY A 215 -1.67 -9.15 -37.08
C GLY A 215 -2.58 -7.91 -37.01
N THR A 216 -3.43 -7.82 -35.99
CA THR A 216 -3.87 -6.52 -35.45
C THR A 216 -3.92 -6.57 -33.92
N SER A 217 -3.72 -5.42 -33.29
CA SER A 217 -4.04 -5.21 -31.88
C SER A 217 -5.52 -4.86 -31.76
N ASN A 218 -6.30 -5.59 -30.95
CA ASN A 218 -7.69 -5.23 -30.68
C ASN A 218 -7.78 -3.81 -30.08
N SER A 219 -8.17 -2.85 -30.90
CA SER A 219 -9.19 -1.87 -30.54
C SER A 219 -10.52 -2.35 -31.12
N ASP A 220 -11.61 -1.85 -30.53
CA ASP A 220 -12.96 -1.75 -31.11
C ASP A 220 -13.65 -3.06 -31.51
N VAL A 221 -14.71 -3.40 -30.77
CA VAL A 221 -15.73 -4.38 -31.15
C VAL A 221 -17.07 -3.72 -30.87
N GLU A 222 -17.76 -3.32 -31.93
CA GLU A 222 -19.15 -2.87 -31.86
C GLU A 222 -20.08 -4.08 -31.68
N TYR A 223 -21.23 -3.86 -31.06
CA TYR A 223 -22.29 -4.87 -30.97
C TYR A 223 -23.10 -4.85 -32.27
N ASN A 224 -23.29 -6.02 -32.87
CA ASN A 224 -24.41 -6.27 -33.78
C ASN A 224 -25.47 -7.06 -33.01
N ASP A 225 -26.63 -6.46 -32.79
CA ASP A 225 -27.87 -7.20 -32.55
C ASP A 225 -28.52 -7.54 -33.90
N ASP A 226 -29.01 -8.77 -34.04
CA ASP A 226 -29.80 -9.24 -35.17
C ASP A 226 -31.13 -9.81 -34.63
N SER A 227 -32.24 -9.06 -34.76
CA SER A 227 -33.56 -9.69 -34.96
C SER A 227 -34.60 -8.74 -35.57
N ASN A 228 -35.17 -9.24 -36.67
CA ASN A 228 -36.49 -8.96 -37.25
C ASN A 228 -36.73 -7.68 -38.06
N GLU A 229 -37.53 -7.88 -39.10
CA GLU A 229 -37.91 -6.94 -40.15
C GLU A 229 -39.31 -6.37 -39.86
N GLU A 230 -39.58 -5.12 -40.27
CA GLU A 230 -40.78 -4.80 -41.07
C GLU A 230 -40.63 -3.46 -41.81
N GLU A 231 -41.41 -3.29 -42.87
CA GLU A 231 -41.36 -2.20 -43.87
C GLU A 231 -42.42 -1.09 -43.55
N PRO A 232 -42.61 0.05 -44.28
CA PRO A 232 -41.88 0.57 -45.45
C PRO A 232 -41.70 2.13 -45.59
N ARG A 233 -41.13 2.51 -46.74
CA ARG A 233 -41.44 3.70 -47.62
C ARG A 233 -40.73 5.07 -47.49
N THR A 234 -40.45 5.58 -48.70
CA THR A 234 -40.41 6.99 -49.20
C THR A 234 -39.22 7.94 -48.92
N ALA A 235 -38.33 7.97 -49.92
CA ALA A 235 -37.97 9.16 -50.73
C ALA A 235 -36.94 10.21 -50.19
N PRO A 236 -36.26 10.98 -51.09
CA PRO A 236 -34.92 11.52 -50.83
C PRO A 236 -34.82 13.06 -51.09
N PRO A 237 -33.70 13.62 -51.59
CA PRO A 237 -32.47 13.97 -50.88
C PRO A 237 -32.17 15.49 -50.94
N LEU A 238 -31.02 15.94 -50.42
CA LEU A 238 -30.09 16.82 -51.16
C LEU A 238 -28.76 17.03 -50.40
N ALA A 239 -27.72 17.44 -51.12
CA ALA A 239 -26.41 17.80 -50.57
C ALA A 239 -25.94 19.12 -51.20
N TYR A 240 -25.08 19.89 -50.52
CA TYR A 240 -24.13 20.77 -51.20
C TYR A 240 -22.88 21.06 -50.36
N LYS A 241 -21.74 21.27 -51.04
CA LYS A 241 -20.43 21.65 -50.46
C LYS A 241 -20.23 23.17 -50.50
N ARG A 242 -19.29 23.68 -49.70
CA ARG A 242 -18.40 24.78 -50.14
C ARG A 242 -16.95 24.57 -49.69
N GLN A 243 -16.02 25.12 -50.46
CA GLN A 243 -14.57 25.07 -50.28
C GLN A 243 -14.03 26.48 -49.93
N VAL A 244 -12.69 26.59 -49.79
CA VAL A 244 -11.77 27.76 -49.98
C VAL A 244 -10.71 27.74 -48.85
N SER A 245 -9.38 27.91 -49.03
CA SER A 245 -8.45 27.75 -50.17
C SER A 245 -6.97 27.85 -49.67
N PHE A 246 -6.01 27.43 -50.51
CA PHE A 246 -4.56 27.74 -50.63
C PHE A 246 -3.95 28.98 -49.89
N GLN A 247 -2.63 29.12 -49.62
CA GLN A 247 -1.38 28.36 -49.97
C GLN A 247 -0.39 28.39 -48.75
N SER A 248 0.96 28.51 -48.69
CA SER A 248 2.23 28.54 -49.49
C SER A 248 3.42 28.51 -48.46
N ALA A 249 4.74 28.30 -48.69
CA ALA A 249 5.62 27.72 -49.73
C ALA A 249 6.98 27.29 -49.06
N GLN A 250 8.15 27.33 -49.73
CA GLN A 250 9.49 26.94 -49.18
C GLN A 250 10.66 27.74 -49.81
N GLN A 251 11.85 27.80 -49.13
CA GLN A 251 13.27 27.96 -49.61
C GLN A 251 14.13 28.79 -48.61
N ASN A 252 15.48 28.89 -48.67
CA ASN A 252 16.55 27.87 -48.71
C ASN A 252 17.96 28.51 -48.48
N ASN A 253 18.81 27.93 -47.60
CA ASN A 253 20.30 27.84 -47.66
C ASN A 253 21.31 29.03 -47.48
N LEU A 254 22.51 28.66 -46.97
CA LEU A 254 23.91 29.17 -47.18
C LEU A 254 24.56 30.35 -46.39
N ASN A 255 25.43 29.98 -45.43
CA ASN A 255 26.90 30.23 -45.29
C ASN A 255 27.65 31.60 -45.11
N GLU A 256 28.61 31.54 -44.16
CA GLU A 256 29.98 32.16 -44.05
C GLU A 256 30.31 33.53 -43.38
N LYS A 257 31.32 33.46 -42.47
CA LYS A 257 32.55 34.29 -42.19
C LYS A 257 32.62 35.78 -42.62
N SER A 258 33.32 36.72 -41.94
CA SER A 258 34.15 36.74 -40.69
C SER A 258 34.58 38.19 -40.31
N SER A 259 35.25 38.38 -39.13
CA SER A 259 36.12 39.54 -38.74
C SER A 259 35.43 40.93 -38.51
N THR A 260 35.87 41.88 -37.66
CA THR A 260 36.99 42.01 -36.68
C THR A 260 36.78 43.17 -35.67
N PHE A 261 37.18 43.01 -34.39
CA PHE A 261 37.41 44.04 -33.31
C PHE A 261 36.28 45.06 -32.97
N ALA A 262 36.18 45.68 -31.78
CA ALA A 262 37.07 45.76 -30.61
C ALA A 262 36.33 45.52 -29.25
N ARG A 263 37.02 45.71 -28.10
CA ARG A 263 36.57 45.31 -26.74
C ARG A 263 36.05 46.49 -25.87
N SER A 264 35.05 46.22 -25.02
CA SER A 264 35.12 46.55 -23.57
C SER A 264 34.03 45.86 -22.71
N ILE A 265 34.49 45.09 -21.72
CA ILE A 265 33.97 44.83 -20.35
C ILE A 265 32.49 45.24 -20.12
N SER A 266 31.46 44.39 -20.19
CA SER A 266 31.13 43.12 -19.49
C SER A 266 30.53 43.26 -18.08
N SER A 267 29.22 43.05 -17.95
CA SER A 267 28.52 42.69 -16.71
C SER A 267 27.50 41.56 -16.98
N PRO A 268 27.58 40.39 -16.33
CA PRO A 268 26.82 39.20 -16.74
C PRO A 268 25.40 39.15 -16.14
N ALA A 269 24.39 39.16 -17.00
CA ALA A 269 23.00 39.05 -16.59
C ALA A 269 22.55 37.57 -16.37
N LYS A 270 21.73 37.37 -15.32
CA LYS A 270 20.76 36.27 -15.16
C LYS A 270 21.29 34.85 -15.45
N ALA A 271 22.04 34.30 -14.51
CA ALA A 271 22.22 32.84 -14.42
C ALA A 271 20.87 32.14 -14.21
N ASN A 272 20.47 31.26 -15.13
CA ASN A 272 19.26 30.45 -15.00
C ASN A 272 19.36 29.51 -13.77
N ARG A 273 18.61 29.82 -12.70
CA ARG A 273 18.47 28.93 -11.54
C ARG A 273 17.87 27.59 -11.99
N ARG A 274 18.72 26.55 -12.09
CA ARG A 274 18.31 25.18 -12.36
C ARG A 274 17.26 24.75 -11.33
N ARG A 275 16.07 24.34 -11.77
CA ARG A 275 15.15 23.56 -10.93
C ARG A 275 15.83 22.23 -10.58
N ILE A 276 16.39 22.14 -9.38
CA ILE A 276 16.85 20.87 -8.82
C ILE A 276 15.60 20.05 -8.50
N ARG A 277 15.16 19.22 -9.46
CA ARG A 277 14.28 18.11 -9.16
C ARG A 277 15.10 17.07 -8.40
N SER A 278 14.97 17.05 -7.08
CA SER A 278 15.40 15.93 -6.26
C SER A 278 14.60 14.70 -6.65
N ILE A 279 15.14 13.87 -7.54
CA ILE A 279 14.62 12.54 -7.83
C ILE A 279 15.05 11.63 -6.66
N SER A 280 14.42 11.83 -5.51
CA SER A 280 14.45 10.86 -4.42
C SER A 280 13.79 9.58 -4.94
N ARG A 281 14.58 8.52 -5.13
CA ARG A 281 14.03 7.18 -5.35
C ARG A 281 13.13 6.84 -4.17
N SER A 282 11.88 6.48 -4.42
CA SER A 282 11.04 5.83 -3.42
C SER A 282 11.61 4.44 -3.17
N LEU A 283 12.17 4.22 -1.97
CA LEU A 283 12.42 2.88 -1.45
C LEU A 283 11.08 2.28 -1.04
N ASP A 284 10.60 1.30 -1.79
CA ASP A 284 9.42 0.49 -1.44
C ASP A 284 9.81 -0.52 -0.33
N GLU A 285 10.07 -0.03 0.89
CA GLU A 285 10.54 -0.84 2.03
C GLU A 285 9.57 -0.92 3.23
N HIS A 286 8.39 -0.28 3.15
CA HIS A 286 7.36 -0.31 4.20
C HIS A 286 6.39 -1.51 4.13
N VAL A 287 6.70 -2.53 3.33
CA VAL A 287 5.96 -3.81 3.35
C VAL A 287 6.95 -4.97 3.19
N SER A 288 7.14 -5.74 4.27
CA SER A 288 7.80 -7.04 4.16
C SER A 288 6.78 -8.11 3.78
N PHE A 289 7.02 -8.81 2.68
CA PHE A 289 6.19 -9.93 2.24
C PHE A 289 6.83 -11.26 2.61
N ARG A 290 6.17 -12.02 3.50
CA ARG A 290 6.40 -13.46 3.67
C ARG A 290 5.04 -14.18 3.65
N GLY A 291 4.89 -15.12 2.73
CA GLY A 291 3.69 -15.97 2.63
C GLY A 291 2.39 -15.20 2.34
N ARG A 292 1.35 -15.50 3.13
CA ARG A 292 -0.03 -15.02 2.91
C ARG A 292 -0.41 -13.74 3.65
N GLN A 293 0.46 -13.22 4.53
CA GLN A 293 0.16 -12.04 5.35
C GLN A 293 0.89 -10.80 4.81
N THR A 294 0.20 -9.67 4.81
CA THR A 294 0.80 -8.34 4.60
C THR A 294 1.16 -7.79 5.97
N ILE A 295 2.45 -7.67 6.30
CA ILE A 295 2.89 -6.98 7.51
C ILE A 295 2.81 -5.48 7.23
N TYR A 296 1.74 -4.85 7.70
CA TYR A 296 1.51 -3.42 7.60
C TYR A 296 2.34 -2.66 8.64
N THR A 297 3.47 -2.04 8.26
CA THR A 297 4.22 -1.17 9.18
C THR A 297 3.56 0.20 9.40
N ALA A 298 2.33 0.38 8.91
CA ALA A 298 1.50 1.58 9.07
C ALA A 298 0.02 1.14 9.15
N GLY A 299 -0.68 1.60 10.19
CA GLY A 299 -2.06 1.21 10.51
C GLY A 299 -2.46 1.40 11.99
N ARG A 300 -1.63 2.10 12.77
CA ARG A 300 -1.47 1.94 14.23
C ARG A 300 -2.71 2.34 15.06
N PRO A 301 -3.23 1.49 15.98
CA PRO A 301 -4.18 1.88 17.01
C PRO A 301 -3.47 2.67 18.12
N ALA A 302 -4.22 3.14 19.13
CA ALA A 302 -3.66 4.00 20.16
C ALA A 302 -2.72 3.27 21.13
N TRP A 303 -1.54 3.85 21.34
CA TRP A 303 -0.63 3.61 22.48
C TRP A 303 -0.95 4.49 23.70
N TYR A 304 -2.11 5.16 23.64
CA TYR A 304 -2.69 5.97 24.69
C TYR A 304 -4.10 5.43 24.99
N GLU A 305 -4.49 5.42 26.26
CA GLU A 305 -5.85 5.07 26.64
C GLU A 305 -6.86 6.17 26.27
N ALA A 306 -8.16 5.93 26.54
CA ALA A 306 -9.21 6.93 26.36
C ALA A 306 -9.00 8.18 27.24
N SER A 307 -8.24 8.05 28.34
CA SER A 307 -7.82 9.12 29.26
C SER A 307 -6.62 9.95 28.77
N GLY A 308 -5.90 9.51 27.73
CA GLY A 308 -4.63 10.12 27.31
C GLY A 308 -3.38 9.65 28.07
N GLU A 309 -3.49 8.68 28.98
CA GLU A 309 -2.31 8.08 29.65
C GLU A 309 -1.51 7.15 28.72
N ILE A 310 -0.18 7.13 28.88
CA ILE A 310 0.74 6.30 28.09
C ILE A 310 0.56 4.84 28.48
N LYS A 311 0.30 4.01 27.48
CA LYS A 311 0.06 2.58 27.66
C LYS A 311 1.19 1.77 27.02
N GLU A 312 2.00 1.17 27.89
CA GLU A 312 3.21 0.46 27.48
C GLU A 312 2.92 -0.76 26.58
N ALA A 313 3.89 -1.08 25.72
CA ALA A 313 3.93 -2.31 24.95
C ALA A 313 3.98 -3.55 25.87
N PHE A 314 3.55 -4.71 25.38
CA PHE A 314 3.84 -5.99 26.02
C PHE A 314 5.15 -6.55 25.47
N VAL A 315 6.21 -6.58 26.28
CA VAL A 315 7.56 -6.94 25.82
C VAL A 315 7.88 -8.40 26.14
N ILE A 316 7.99 -9.23 25.10
CA ILE A 316 8.29 -10.67 25.17
C ILE A 316 9.76 -10.88 24.83
N GLY A 317 10.55 -11.37 25.78
CA GLY A 317 11.93 -11.76 25.54
C GLY A 317 12.05 -13.25 25.21
N ILE A 318 12.77 -13.58 24.15
CA ILE A 318 13.01 -14.96 23.70
C ILE A 318 14.52 -15.24 23.73
N CYS A 319 14.96 -16.03 24.70
CA CYS A 319 16.36 -16.43 24.90
C CYS A 319 16.58 -17.91 24.56
N GLY A 320 17.83 -18.37 24.61
CA GLY A 320 18.24 -19.74 24.25
C GLY A 320 19.44 -19.78 23.31
N GLY A 321 20.03 -20.96 23.16
CA GLY A 321 21.31 -21.14 22.45
C GLY A 321 21.30 -20.77 20.95
N SER A 322 22.49 -20.66 20.37
CA SER A 322 22.65 -20.56 18.91
C SER A 322 21.97 -21.77 18.24
N ALA A 323 21.19 -21.52 17.18
CA ALA A 323 20.38 -22.51 16.45
C ALA A 323 19.32 -23.30 17.27
N SER A 324 18.90 -22.86 18.47
CA SER A 324 17.79 -23.49 19.21
C SER A 324 16.40 -23.28 18.58
N GLY A 325 16.27 -22.36 17.62
CA GLY A 325 15.00 -22.04 16.97
C GLY A 325 14.23 -20.86 17.58
N LYS A 326 14.88 -20.03 18.42
CA LYS A 326 14.32 -18.74 18.93
C LYS A 326 13.55 -17.95 17.85
N THR A 327 14.20 -17.70 16.72
CA THR A 327 13.68 -16.88 15.63
C THR A 327 12.49 -17.56 14.92
N THR A 328 12.40 -18.89 14.97
CA THR A 328 11.25 -19.69 14.50
C THR A 328 10.08 -19.58 15.47
N VAL A 329 10.32 -19.75 16.78
CA VAL A 329 9.31 -19.53 17.83
C VAL A 329 8.77 -18.10 17.75
N ALA A 330 9.63 -17.10 17.59
CA ALA A 330 9.25 -15.71 17.38
C ALA A 330 8.34 -15.53 16.15
N GLN A 331 8.67 -16.14 15.01
CA GLN A 331 7.86 -16.09 13.79
C GLN A 331 6.49 -16.77 13.97
N HIS A 332 6.44 -17.97 14.57
CA HIS A 332 5.18 -18.67 14.82
C HIS A 332 4.28 -17.88 15.80
N ILE A 333 4.85 -17.21 16.81
CA ILE A 333 4.10 -16.31 17.71
C ILE A 333 3.50 -15.12 16.91
N VAL A 334 4.27 -14.47 16.04
CA VAL A 334 3.76 -13.38 15.16
C VAL A 334 2.61 -13.87 14.27
N GLU A 335 2.81 -14.98 13.58
CA GLU A 335 1.84 -15.54 12.62
C GLU A 335 0.52 -15.94 13.30
N LYS A 336 0.61 -16.57 14.49
CA LYS A 336 -0.56 -17.03 15.28
C LYS A 336 -1.25 -15.94 16.08
N LEU A 337 -0.54 -14.89 16.53
CA LEU A 337 -1.18 -13.75 17.21
C LEU A 337 -2.19 -13.06 16.31
N ASN A 338 -1.88 -12.94 15.01
CA ASN A 338 -2.74 -12.32 14.00
C ASN A 338 -3.21 -10.88 14.37
N VAL A 339 -2.48 -10.20 15.27
CA VAL A 339 -2.64 -8.77 15.54
C VAL A 339 -1.66 -7.98 14.66
N PRO A 340 -2.04 -6.85 14.03
CA PRO A 340 -1.13 -6.16 13.12
C PRO A 340 0.03 -5.40 13.81
N TRP A 341 0.14 -5.51 15.15
CA TRP A 341 0.96 -4.66 16.03
C TRP A 341 1.98 -5.46 16.84
N VAL A 342 2.73 -6.32 16.15
CA VAL A 342 3.87 -7.06 16.71
C VAL A 342 5.17 -6.61 16.03
N THR A 343 6.09 -6.03 16.79
CA THR A 343 7.42 -5.66 16.32
C THR A 343 8.44 -6.71 16.76
N LEU A 344 9.20 -7.27 15.81
CA LEU A 344 10.32 -8.18 16.09
C LEU A 344 11.65 -7.41 16.11
N LEU A 345 12.32 -7.44 17.26
CA LEU A 345 13.66 -6.91 17.52
C LEU A 345 14.63 -8.08 17.70
N SER A 346 15.72 -8.11 16.94
CA SER A 346 16.79 -9.11 17.11
C SER A 346 18.01 -8.48 17.78
N MET A 347 18.57 -9.18 18.76
CA MET A 347 19.81 -8.79 19.44
C MET A 347 21.02 -8.73 18.50
N ASP A 348 20.98 -9.49 17.39
CA ASP A 348 22.05 -9.50 16.38
C ASP A 348 22.22 -8.14 15.66
N SER A 349 21.24 -7.22 15.73
CA SER A 349 21.45 -5.84 15.26
C SER A 349 22.47 -5.06 16.09
N PHE A 350 22.71 -5.47 17.34
CA PHE A 350 23.43 -4.69 18.34
C PHE A 350 24.87 -5.17 18.57
N TYR A 351 25.45 -5.96 17.66
CA TYR A 351 26.91 -6.19 17.70
C TYR A 351 27.66 -4.85 17.62
N LYS A 352 28.75 -4.73 18.38
CA LYS A 352 29.69 -3.62 18.28
C LYS A 352 30.43 -3.68 16.93
N VAL A 353 30.95 -2.54 16.47
CA VAL A 353 31.87 -2.50 15.33
C VAL A 353 33.23 -3.02 15.80
N LEU A 354 33.85 -3.91 15.03
CA LEU A 354 35.14 -4.51 15.36
C LEU A 354 36.30 -3.55 15.06
N THR A 355 37.41 -3.68 15.78
CA THR A 355 38.70 -3.07 15.38
C THR A 355 39.35 -3.85 14.23
N GLU A 356 40.38 -3.30 13.59
CA GLU A 356 41.09 -3.98 12.49
C GLU A 356 41.69 -5.33 12.93
N GLU A 357 42.32 -5.40 14.10
CA GLU A 357 42.81 -6.65 14.71
C GLU A 357 41.68 -7.67 14.95
N GLN A 358 40.50 -7.21 15.36
CA GLN A 358 39.34 -8.07 15.59
C GLN A 358 38.70 -8.54 14.27
N HIS A 359 38.75 -7.73 13.21
CA HIS A 359 38.37 -8.15 11.86
C HIS A 359 39.29 -9.25 11.32
N GLU A 360 40.61 -9.16 11.53
CA GLU A 360 41.53 -10.25 11.19
C GLU A 360 41.20 -11.54 11.96
N GLN A 361 40.98 -11.44 13.28
CA GLN A 361 40.56 -12.59 14.10
C GLN A 361 39.21 -13.16 13.66
N ALA A 362 38.24 -12.34 13.28
CA ALA A 362 36.93 -12.77 12.79
C ALA A 362 37.05 -13.53 11.45
N ASN A 363 37.86 -13.02 10.52
CA ASN A 363 38.14 -13.70 9.24
C ASN A 363 38.81 -15.07 9.44
N MET A 364 39.63 -15.22 10.50
CA MET A 364 40.23 -16.51 10.89
C MET A 364 39.30 -17.39 11.76
N ASN A 365 38.00 -17.07 11.88
CA ASN A 365 37.03 -17.70 12.79
C ASN A 365 37.44 -17.73 14.28
N ASN A 366 38.43 -16.92 14.66
CA ASN A 366 39.11 -16.89 15.96
C ASN A 366 38.52 -15.85 16.95
N TYR A 367 37.47 -15.12 16.55
CA TYR A 367 36.76 -14.13 17.38
C TYR A 367 35.47 -14.70 18.00
N ASN A 368 35.21 -14.39 19.28
CA ASN A 368 34.01 -14.86 19.99
C ASN A 368 32.85 -13.87 19.89
N PHE A 369 31.95 -14.09 18.93
CA PHE A 369 30.69 -13.35 18.80
C PHE A 369 29.66 -13.72 19.88
N ASP A 370 29.74 -14.92 20.45
CA ASP A 370 28.89 -15.38 21.55
C ASP A 370 29.45 -14.91 22.93
N HIS A 371 30.06 -13.72 23.02
CA HIS A 371 30.56 -13.12 24.28
C HIS A 371 29.78 -11.85 24.64
N PRO A 372 29.50 -11.54 25.92
CA PRO A 372 28.75 -10.32 26.29
C PRO A 372 29.36 -9.03 25.73
N ASP A 373 30.68 -8.90 25.75
CA ASP A 373 31.37 -7.69 25.25
C ASP A 373 31.17 -7.43 23.76
N ALA A 374 30.77 -8.43 22.96
CA ALA A 374 30.47 -8.26 21.55
C ALA A 374 29.20 -7.42 21.31
N PHE A 375 28.34 -7.25 22.32
CA PHE A 375 27.07 -6.54 22.22
C PHE A 375 27.11 -5.13 22.81
N ASP A 376 26.37 -4.22 22.16
CA ASP A 376 26.14 -2.83 22.54
C ASP A 376 24.91 -2.76 23.46
N PHE A 377 25.09 -3.17 24.72
CA PHE A 377 24.02 -3.28 25.69
C PHE A 377 23.35 -1.93 26.01
N ASP A 378 24.11 -0.83 26.03
CA ASP A 378 23.57 0.51 26.34
C ASP A 378 22.57 0.96 25.27
N LEU A 379 22.97 0.87 23.98
CA LEU A 379 22.09 1.17 22.85
C LEU A 379 20.87 0.23 22.79
N LEU A 380 21.06 -1.05 23.11
CA LEU A 380 19.97 -2.04 23.17
C LEU A 380 18.97 -1.72 24.30
N ILE A 381 19.46 -1.34 25.47
CA ILE A 381 18.65 -0.95 26.63
C ILE A 381 17.87 0.34 26.35
N GLU A 382 18.51 1.36 25.76
CA GLU A 382 17.81 2.58 25.32
C GLU A 382 16.74 2.26 24.27
N THR A 383 17.06 1.42 23.29
CA THR A 383 16.11 1.01 22.23
C THR A 383 14.90 0.29 22.81
N LEU A 384 15.13 -0.66 23.74
CA LEU A 384 14.06 -1.39 24.44
C LEU A 384 13.20 -0.48 25.32
N LYS A 385 13.82 0.44 26.08
CA LYS A 385 13.10 1.45 26.89
C LYS A 385 12.21 2.34 26.02
N ASN A 386 12.74 2.87 24.90
CA ASN A 386 11.97 3.70 23.96
C ASN A 386 10.85 2.92 23.25
N LEU A 387 11.07 1.66 22.88
CA LEU A 387 10.03 0.79 22.29
C LEU A 387 8.92 0.45 23.29
N LYS A 388 9.24 0.21 24.57
CA LYS A 388 8.23 -0.09 25.60
C LYS A 388 7.27 1.07 25.81
N ILE A 389 7.76 2.32 25.79
CA ILE A 389 6.93 3.54 25.84
C ILE A 389 6.38 3.99 24.47
N GLY A 390 6.36 3.11 23.46
CA GLY A 390 5.65 3.34 22.20
C GLY A 390 6.31 4.27 21.18
N LYS A 391 7.52 4.79 21.44
CA LYS A 391 8.26 5.69 20.53
C LYS A 391 8.82 4.96 19.30
N GLN A 392 9.14 5.73 18.26
CA GLN A 392 9.94 5.26 17.13
C GLN A 392 11.44 5.22 17.49
N VAL A 393 12.16 4.25 16.92
CA VAL A 393 13.60 4.03 17.14
C VAL A 393 14.31 3.74 15.81
N GLU A 394 15.52 4.26 15.66
CA GLU A 394 16.43 3.90 14.57
C GLU A 394 17.32 2.74 15.02
N ILE A 395 17.25 1.61 14.31
CA ILE A 395 18.02 0.41 14.65
C ILE A 395 19.16 0.22 13.64
N PRO A 396 20.40 -0.02 14.07
CA PRO A 396 21.50 -0.35 13.18
C PRO A 396 21.25 -1.67 12.45
N LEU A 397 21.57 -1.69 11.16
CA LEU A 397 21.63 -2.92 10.38
C LEU A 397 23.06 -3.48 10.45
N TYR A 398 23.23 -4.67 11.03
CA TYR A 398 24.52 -5.34 11.11
C TYR A 398 24.72 -6.31 9.94
N ASN A 399 25.87 -6.22 9.28
CA ASN A 399 26.21 -7.03 8.12
C ASN A 399 27.15 -8.18 8.56
N PHE A 400 26.61 -9.40 8.60
CA PHE A 400 27.34 -10.61 9.04
C PHE A 400 28.51 -11.03 8.12
N THR A 401 28.65 -10.42 6.94
CA THR A 401 29.72 -10.73 5.97
C THR A 401 30.88 -9.74 6.07
N SER A 402 30.60 -8.45 6.30
CA SER A 402 31.64 -7.42 6.54
C SER A 402 31.94 -7.20 8.02
N HIS A 403 31.18 -7.82 8.93
CA HIS A 403 31.26 -7.66 10.39
C HIS A 403 31.11 -6.21 10.88
N SER A 404 30.39 -5.38 10.12
CA SER A 404 30.21 -3.94 10.35
C SER A 404 28.74 -3.53 10.44
N ARG A 405 28.49 -2.34 11.01
CA ARG A 405 27.18 -1.67 10.92
C ARG A 405 27.08 -0.95 9.58
N GLU A 406 25.93 -1.08 8.91
CA GLU A 406 25.63 -0.40 7.66
C GLU A 406 25.43 1.11 7.84
N SER A 407 25.61 1.86 6.76
CA SER A 407 25.48 3.34 6.74
C SER A 407 24.05 3.88 6.82
N TYR A 408 23.05 2.99 6.95
CA TYR A 408 21.63 3.33 7.02
C TYR A 408 20.92 2.48 8.08
N THR A 409 20.00 3.12 8.79
CA THR A 409 19.25 2.55 9.91
C THR A 409 17.88 2.05 9.47
N LYS A 410 17.37 1.03 10.16
CA LYS A 410 15.99 0.56 10.02
C LYS A 410 15.13 1.24 11.08
N MET A 411 14.18 2.07 10.65
CA MET A 411 13.14 2.59 11.53
C MET A 411 12.20 1.47 11.98
N LEU A 412 12.03 1.30 13.29
CA LEU A 412 10.91 0.57 13.88
C LEU A 412 10.05 1.53 14.71
N TYR A 413 8.74 1.40 14.56
CA TYR A 413 7.75 2.13 15.35
C TYR A 413 7.33 1.28 16.56
N GLY A 414 7.02 1.94 17.68
CA GLY A 414 6.47 1.27 18.87
C GLY A 414 5.15 0.56 18.57
N ALA A 415 4.98 -0.63 19.14
CA ALA A 415 3.91 -1.56 18.84
C ALA A 415 3.33 -2.19 20.10
N ASN A 416 2.09 -2.67 20.05
CA ASN A 416 1.38 -3.21 21.22
C ASN A 416 2.05 -4.46 21.79
N VAL A 417 2.75 -5.24 20.95
CA VAL A 417 3.64 -6.33 21.37
C VAL A 417 5.02 -6.10 20.77
N VAL A 418 6.06 -6.19 21.59
CA VAL A 418 7.47 -6.15 21.16
C VAL A 418 8.10 -7.49 21.49
N ILE A 419 8.46 -8.27 20.47
CA ILE A 419 9.20 -9.52 20.63
C ILE A 419 10.68 -9.21 20.48
N PHE A 420 11.47 -9.42 21.53
CA PHE A 420 12.92 -9.29 21.54
C PHE A 420 13.58 -10.67 21.59
N GLU A 421 14.28 -11.09 20.53
CA GLU A 421 14.97 -12.38 20.48
C GLU A 421 16.49 -12.24 20.40
N GLY A 422 17.22 -13.12 21.07
CA GLY A 422 18.68 -13.04 21.16
C GLY A 422 19.33 -14.16 21.95
N ILE A 423 20.62 -14.40 21.72
CA ILE A 423 21.36 -15.44 22.46
C ILE A 423 21.56 -15.08 23.94
N MET A 424 21.60 -13.78 24.28
CA MET A 424 21.88 -13.27 25.63
C MET A 424 20.77 -12.33 26.15
N SER A 425 19.54 -12.45 25.65
CA SER A 425 18.41 -11.58 26.02
C SER A 425 18.10 -11.52 27.52
N PHE A 426 18.51 -12.51 28.31
CA PHE A 426 18.32 -12.54 29.77
C PHE A 426 19.61 -12.30 30.58
N PHE A 427 20.71 -11.91 29.93
CA PHE A 427 22.00 -11.70 30.59
C PHE A 427 21.99 -10.45 31.50
N SER A 428 21.65 -9.28 30.93
CA SER A 428 21.53 -8.04 31.70
C SER A 428 20.33 -8.09 32.66
N ILE A 429 20.45 -7.44 33.82
CA ILE A 429 19.32 -7.25 34.75
C ILE A 429 18.33 -6.22 34.23
N GLU A 430 18.82 -5.07 33.74
CA GLU A 430 17.96 -4.01 33.18
C GLU A 430 17.09 -4.49 32.02
N ILE A 431 17.58 -5.42 31.21
CA ILE A 431 16.77 -6.03 30.15
C ILE A 431 15.68 -6.93 30.76
N ARG A 432 16.00 -7.78 31.75
CA ARG A 432 15.02 -8.66 32.42
C ARG A 432 13.90 -7.89 33.13
N ASP A 433 14.16 -6.67 33.58
CA ASP A 433 13.21 -5.75 34.21
C ASP A 433 12.29 -5.05 33.18
N ILE A 434 12.76 -4.85 31.94
CA ILE A 434 11.93 -4.32 30.83
C ILE A 434 10.98 -5.41 30.29
N LEU A 435 11.36 -6.69 30.34
CA LEU A 435 10.63 -7.82 29.76
C LEU A 435 9.42 -8.26 30.61
N ASP A 436 8.20 -8.08 30.08
CA ASP A 436 6.95 -8.51 30.72
C ASP A 436 6.75 -10.04 30.69
N MET A 437 7.38 -10.74 29.74
CA MET A 437 7.40 -12.21 29.66
C MET A 437 8.77 -12.68 29.13
N LYS A 438 9.35 -13.70 29.78
CA LYS A 438 10.67 -14.26 29.49
C LYS A 438 10.53 -15.74 29.08
N VAL A 439 10.63 -16.01 27.78
CA VAL A 439 10.57 -17.35 27.17
C VAL A 439 11.98 -17.88 26.86
N PHE A 440 12.35 -19.04 27.39
CA PHE A 440 13.62 -19.70 27.03
C PHE A 440 13.37 -20.87 26.07
N VAL A 441 14.06 -20.87 24.93
CA VAL A 441 13.94 -21.93 23.91
C VAL A 441 15.06 -22.95 24.10
N ASP A 442 14.68 -24.09 24.68
CA ASP A 442 15.58 -25.19 24.98
C ASP A 442 15.56 -26.26 23.87
N THR A 443 16.74 -26.79 23.56
CA THR A 443 16.99 -27.75 22.48
C THR A 443 18.39 -28.36 22.66
N ASP A 444 18.48 -29.67 22.43
CA ASP A 444 19.70 -30.45 22.61
C ASP A 444 20.89 -29.92 21.80
N ALA A 445 22.10 -30.10 22.33
CA ALA A 445 23.31 -29.46 21.81
C ALA A 445 23.72 -29.97 20.42
N ASP A 446 23.45 -31.24 20.13
CA ASP A 446 23.64 -31.92 18.86
C ASP A 446 22.64 -31.44 17.80
N ILE A 447 21.35 -31.33 18.14
CA ILE A 447 20.32 -30.74 17.26
C ILE A 447 20.69 -29.29 16.91
N ARG A 448 21.16 -28.51 17.89
CA ARG A 448 21.68 -27.15 17.67
C ARG A 448 22.92 -27.13 16.77
N LEU A 449 23.86 -28.07 16.94
CA LEU A 449 25.05 -28.17 16.09
C LEU A 449 24.66 -28.53 14.64
N ALA A 450 23.80 -29.54 14.44
CA ALA A 450 23.33 -29.95 13.11
C ALA A 450 22.63 -28.80 12.37
N ARG A 451 21.66 -28.14 13.01
CA ARG A 451 20.96 -26.96 12.45
C ARG A 451 21.92 -25.79 12.18
N ARG A 452 22.96 -25.58 13.01
CA ARG A 452 23.97 -24.53 12.76
C ARG A 452 24.87 -24.86 11.58
N LEU A 453 25.31 -26.12 11.44
CA LEU A 453 26.10 -26.59 10.29
C LEU A 453 25.33 -26.38 8.99
N GLU A 454 24.11 -26.93 8.89
CA GLU A 454 23.27 -26.80 7.70
C GLU A 454 23.08 -25.34 7.27
N ARG A 455 22.78 -24.45 8.22
CA ARG A 455 22.62 -23.01 8.00
C ARG A 455 23.93 -22.32 7.60
N ASP A 456 24.99 -22.46 8.39
CA ASP A 456 26.24 -21.70 8.19
C ASP A 456 27.00 -22.19 6.93
N ILE A 457 26.80 -23.44 6.49
CA ILE A 457 27.27 -23.95 5.19
C ILE A 457 26.37 -23.41 4.05
N THR A 458 25.05 -23.65 4.11
CA THR A 458 24.16 -23.44 2.96
C THR A 458 23.81 -21.96 2.73
N GLU A 459 23.56 -21.19 3.79
CA GLU A 459 23.17 -19.77 3.68
C GLU A 459 24.37 -18.82 3.67
N ARG A 460 25.49 -19.23 4.30
CA ARG A 460 26.65 -18.35 4.55
C ARG A 460 27.95 -18.82 3.89
N GLY A 461 27.95 -19.96 3.21
CA GLY A 461 29.09 -20.45 2.42
C GLY A 461 30.33 -20.79 3.24
N ARG A 462 30.18 -21.13 4.54
CA ARG A 462 31.32 -21.47 5.42
C ARG A 462 31.72 -22.93 5.27
N ASP A 463 33.00 -23.19 5.51
CA ASP A 463 33.55 -24.54 5.57
C ASP A 463 33.14 -25.29 6.86
N ILE A 464 33.01 -26.60 6.75
CA ILE A 464 32.56 -27.52 7.81
C ILE A 464 33.53 -27.49 9.00
N GLU A 465 34.84 -27.62 8.75
CA GLU A 465 35.85 -27.72 9.79
C GLU A 465 35.93 -26.40 10.57
N GLY A 466 35.90 -25.26 9.87
CA GLY A 466 35.83 -23.93 10.50
C GLY A 466 34.60 -23.74 11.41
N VAL A 467 33.43 -24.25 11.03
CA VAL A 467 32.22 -24.17 11.87
C VAL A 467 32.30 -25.11 13.08
N ILE A 468 32.84 -26.33 12.94
CA ILE A 468 33.02 -27.27 14.06
C ILE A 468 34.05 -26.74 15.07
N GLN A 469 35.16 -26.18 14.60
CA GLN A 469 36.17 -25.55 15.45
C GLN A 469 35.60 -24.34 16.20
N GLN A 470 34.91 -23.43 15.50
CA GLN A 470 34.25 -22.27 16.14
C GLN A 470 33.20 -22.70 17.16
N TYR A 471 32.38 -23.72 16.86
CA TYR A 471 31.37 -24.23 17.79
C TYR A 471 31.99 -24.79 19.06
N THR A 472 33.01 -25.63 18.92
CA THR A 472 33.67 -26.32 20.03
C THR A 472 34.46 -25.36 20.91
N ARG A 473 35.12 -24.37 20.30
CA ARG A 473 36.01 -23.42 20.99
C ARG A 473 35.29 -22.24 21.64
N PHE A 474 34.20 -21.76 21.04
CA PHE A 474 33.51 -20.55 21.49
C PHE A 474 32.03 -20.78 21.79
N VAL A 475 31.25 -21.26 20.80
CA VAL A 475 29.77 -21.26 20.89
C VAL A 475 29.27 -22.14 22.04
N LYS A 476 29.83 -23.34 22.23
CA LYS A 476 29.44 -24.23 23.33
C LYS A 476 29.90 -23.70 24.70
N PRO A 477 31.19 -23.36 24.92
CA PRO A 477 31.61 -22.76 26.20
C PRO A 477 30.83 -21.48 26.58
N SER A 478 30.57 -20.60 25.61
CA SER A 478 29.73 -19.41 25.82
C SER A 478 28.27 -19.77 26.15
N TYR A 479 27.70 -20.81 25.53
CA TYR A 479 26.37 -21.29 25.90
C TYR A 479 26.34 -21.82 27.33
N ASP A 480 27.28 -22.70 27.69
CA ASP A 480 27.34 -23.35 28.99
C ASP A 480 27.61 -22.34 30.12
N HIS A 481 28.39 -21.27 29.86
CA HIS A 481 28.76 -20.26 30.87
C HIS A 481 27.81 -19.05 30.95
N TYR A 482 27.35 -18.50 29.82
CA TYR A 482 26.59 -17.24 29.78
C TYR A 482 25.10 -17.38 29.45
N ILE A 483 24.68 -18.46 28.77
CA ILE A 483 23.31 -18.58 28.25
C ILE A 483 22.49 -19.57 29.09
N ALA A 484 22.97 -20.80 29.27
CA ALA A 484 22.28 -21.85 30.00
C ALA A 484 21.90 -21.44 31.44
N PRO A 485 22.74 -20.74 32.24
CA PRO A 485 22.34 -20.29 33.58
C PRO A 485 21.14 -19.31 33.57
N THR A 486 20.94 -18.55 32.48
CA THR A 486 19.84 -17.58 32.39
C THR A 486 18.46 -18.21 32.20
N MET A 487 18.40 -19.52 31.92
CA MET A 487 17.16 -20.31 31.92
C MET A 487 16.44 -20.24 33.28
N THR A 488 17.18 -20.01 34.37
CA THR A 488 16.63 -19.80 35.72
C THR A 488 15.76 -18.55 35.87
N TYR A 489 15.83 -17.60 34.92
CA TYR A 489 15.03 -16.37 34.89
C TYR A 489 13.85 -16.44 33.90
N ALA A 490 13.55 -17.61 33.34
CA ALA A 490 12.49 -17.80 32.36
C ALA A 490 11.14 -18.09 33.02
N ASP A 491 10.10 -17.38 32.60
CA ASP A 491 8.70 -17.64 32.99
C ASP A 491 8.15 -18.88 32.28
N ILE A 492 8.65 -19.18 31.06
CA ILE A 492 8.24 -20.31 30.22
C ILE A 492 9.47 -20.92 29.54
N ILE A 493 9.60 -22.26 29.59
CA ILE A 493 10.59 -23.01 28.81
C ILE A 493 9.88 -23.74 27.66
N VAL A 494 10.38 -23.57 26.43
CA VAL A 494 9.86 -24.18 25.20
C VAL A 494 10.84 -25.25 24.71
N PRO A 495 10.66 -26.54 25.08
CA PRO A 495 11.51 -27.62 24.59
C PRO A 495 11.21 -27.92 23.12
N ARG A 496 12.25 -28.26 22.34
CA ARG A 496 12.25 -28.47 20.88
C ARG A 496 12.02 -27.21 20.01
N GLY A 497 11.89 -26.04 20.64
CA GLY A 497 11.71 -24.76 19.95
C GLY A 497 10.50 -24.71 19.02
N GLY A 498 10.70 -24.32 17.77
CA GLY A 498 9.63 -24.04 16.80
C GLY A 498 8.73 -25.23 16.44
N GLU A 499 9.11 -26.45 16.79
CA GLU A 499 8.30 -27.66 16.59
C GLU A 499 7.21 -27.83 17.66
N ASN A 500 7.29 -27.09 18.77
CA ASN A 500 6.41 -27.23 19.92
C ASN A 500 5.18 -26.30 19.82
N GLU A 501 4.34 -26.58 18.84
CA GLU A 501 3.13 -25.82 18.53
C GLU A 501 2.23 -25.54 19.73
N ILE A 502 2.08 -26.51 20.65
CA ILE A 502 1.27 -26.40 21.87
C ILE A 502 1.83 -25.33 22.82
N ALA A 503 3.15 -25.30 23.04
CA ALA A 503 3.78 -24.28 23.88
C ALA A 503 3.64 -22.89 23.26
N ILE A 504 3.72 -22.79 21.93
CA ILE A 504 3.51 -21.56 21.17
C ILE A 504 2.05 -21.09 21.31
N ASP A 505 1.07 -22.00 21.21
CA ASP A 505 -0.37 -21.68 21.40
C ASP A 505 -0.67 -21.17 22.81
N LEU A 506 -0.02 -21.73 23.84
CA LEU A 506 -0.15 -21.24 25.22
C LEU A 506 0.41 -19.82 25.39
N ILE A 507 1.56 -19.50 24.78
CA ILE A 507 2.13 -18.15 24.78
C ILE A 507 1.18 -17.18 24.05
N VAL A 508 0.71 -17.53 22.86
CA VAL A 508 -0.22 -16.73 22.05
C VAL A 508 -1.54 -16.48 22.79
N CYS A 509 -2.08 -17.49 23.47
CA CYS A 509 -3.28 -17.38 24.30
C CYS A 509 -3.09 -16.41 25.47
N HIS A 510 -1.95 -16.51 26.18
CA HIS A 510 -1.62 -15.58 27.27
C HIS A 510 -1.51 -14.15 26.75
N VAL A 511 -0.72 -13.91 25.70
CA VAL A 511 -0.51 -12.57 25.13
C VAL A 511 -1.83 -11.95 24.66
N ASN A 512 -2.69 -12.72 23.98
CA ASN A 512 -4.02 -12.26 23.58
C ASN A 512 -4.91 -11.88 24.78
N ARG A 513 -4.82 -12.61 25.90
CA ARG A 513 -5.56 -12.25 27.14
C ARG A 513 -5.04 -10.97 27.77
N GLU A 514 -3.71 -10.77 27.82
CA GLU A 514 -3.15 -9.53 28.38
C GLU A 514 -3.43 -8.32 27.46
N LEU A 515 -3.40 -8.50 26.14
CA LEU A 515 -3.88 -7.48 25.18
C LEU A 515 -5.37 -7.15 25.39
N GLN A 516 -6.23 -8.15 25.65
CA GLN A 516 -7.65 -7.92 25.95
C GLN A 516 -7.86 -7.14 27.25
N LYS A 517 -7.19 -7.53 28.35
CA LYS A 517 -7.21 -6.78 29.62
C LYS A 517 -6.77 -5.33 29.45
N ARG A 518 -5.74 -5.09 28.63
CA ARG A 518 -5.19 -3.77 28.33
C ARG A 518 -6.13 -2.88 27.49
N GLY A 519 -7.31 -3.35 27.07
CA GLY A 519 -8.33 -2.54 26.37
C GLY A 519 -7.97 -2.19 24.93
N VAL A 520 -8.53 -2.91 23.95
CA VAL A 520 -8.31 -2.66 22.51
C VAL A 520 -9.67 -2.46 21.83
N LYS A 521 -10.48 -1.54 22.38
CA LYS A 521 -11.78 -1.09 21.84
C LYS A 521 -11.98 0.41 22.05
N VAL A 522 -10.96 1.18 21.71
CA VAL A 522 -10.84 2.63 22.01
C VAL A 522 -12.08 3.41 21.54
N ARG A 523 -12.68 3.00 20.42
CA ARG A 523 -13.89 3.65 19.87
C ARG A 523 -15.14 3.46 20.73
N ASN A 524 -15.37 2.28 21.31
CA ASN A 524 -16.60 2.00 22.06
C ASN A 524 -16.57 2.64 23.45
N GLU A 525 -15.40 2.62 24.10
CA GLU A 525 -15.16 3.28 25.38
C GLU A 525 -15.36 4.80 25.25
N LEU A 526 -14.75 5.43 24.23
CA LEU A 526 -14.95 6.87 23.96
C LEU A 526 -16.43 7.23 23.72
N VAL A 527 -17.18 6.43 22.94
CA VAL A 527 -18.60 6.69 22.69
C VAL A 527 -19.44 6.60 23.96
N HIS A 528 -19.17 5.64 24.87
CA HIS A 528 -19.90 5.54 26.13
C HIS A 528 -19.50 6.62 27.16
N HIS A 529 -18.26 7.10 27.16
CA HIS A 529 -17.86 8.24 28.00
C HIS A 529 -18.43 9.58 27.51
N VAL A 530 -18.68 9.74 26.20
CA VAL A 530 -19.21 11.00 25.63
C VAL A 530 -20.61 11.38 26.13
N ASP A 531 -21.51 10.42 26.37
CA ASP A 531 -22.86 10.73 26.90
C ASP A 531 -22.79 11.38 28.29
N LEU A 532 -21.90 10.90 29.17
CA LEU A 532 -21.61 11.50 30.48
C LEU A 532 -20.99 12.91 30.38
N MET A 533 -20.24 13.17 29.30
CA MET A 533 -19.56 14.46 29.07
C MET A 533 -20.44 15.49 28.34
N SER A 534 -21.62 15.12 27.87
CA SER A 534 -22.55 15.99 27.12
C SER A 534 -22.90 17.30 27.84
N HIS A 535 -22.88 17.31 29.18
CA HIS A 535 -23.17 18.46 30.04
C HIS A 535 -21.97 19.38 30.35
N LEU A 536 -20.73 18.98 30.01
CA LEU A 536 -19.54 19.79 30.31
C LEU A 536 -19.48 21.08 29.46
N PRO A 537 -18.86 22.16 29.98
CA PRO A 537 -18.59 23.37 29.21
C PRO A 537 -17.62 23.08 28.06
N MET A 538 -17.56 24.00 27.09
CA MET A 538 -16.58 23.91 26.01
C MET A 538 -15.16 24.25 26.54
N PRO A 539 -14.11 23.57 26.04
CA PRO A 539 -12.74 23.76 26.52
C PRO A 539 -12.14 25.10 26.06
N GLU A 540 -11.24 25.68 26.86
CA GLU A 540 -10.58 26.96 26.57
C GLU A 540 -9.73 26.94 25.27
N THR A 541 -9.32 25.75 24.82
CA THR A 541 -8.58 25.54 23.57
C THR A 541 -9.47 25.44 22.32
N PHE A 542 -10.79 25.63 22.45
CA PHE A 542 -11.73 25.61 21.32
C PHE A 542 -12.16 27.01 20.88
N TYR A 543 -11.91 27.33 19.61
CA TYR A 543 -12.11 28.63 19.00
C TYR A 543 -13.07 28.53 17.80
N ILE A 544 -14.17 29.29 17.84
CA ILE A 544 -15.10 29.44 16.71
C ILE A 544 -14.92 30.83 16.10
N VAL A 545 -14.79 30.92 14.78
CA VAL A 545 -14.80 32.21 14.05
C VAL A 545 -16.13 32.95 14.30
N GLU A 546 -16.07 34.26 14.52
CA GLU A 546 -17.24 35.11 14.79
C GLU A 546 -18.37 34.89 13.77
N GLN A 547 -19.59 34.64 14.26
CA GLN A 547 -20.74 34.21 13.45
C GLN A 547 -21.46 35.39 12.75
N THR A 548 -20.69 36.16 11.98
CA THR A 548 -21.17 37.30 11.16
C THR A 548 -22.20 36.85 10.12
N ALA A 549 -23.02 37.79 9.64
CA ALA A 549 -23.99 37.52 8.57
C ALA A 549 -23.33 36.96 7.30
N GLN A 550 -22.11 37.41 6.97
CA GLN A 550 -21.36 36.92 5.81
C GLN A 550 -20.89 35.46 5.98
N ILE A 551 -20.48 35.06 7.19
CA ILE A 551 -20.09 33.68 7.48
C ILE A 551 -21.32 32.76 7.51
N LYS A 552 -22.45 33.23 8.06
CA LYS A 552 -23.72 32.51 7.99
C LYS A 552 -24.19 32.29 6.55
N TYR A 553 -24.10 33.31 5.69
CA TYR A 553 -24.40 33.20 4.25
C TYR A 553 -23.50 32.16 3.54
N LEU A 554 -22.18 32.15 3.81
CA LEU A 554 -21.28 31.14 3.25
C LEU A 554 -21.66 29.74 3.72
N HIS A 555 -22.00 29.57 5.00
CA HIS A 555 -22.52 28.32 5.54
C HIS A 555 -23.84 27.88 4.89
N THR A 556 -24.80 28.78 4.70
CA THR A 556 -26.08 28.46 4.03
C THR A 556 -25.85 27.86 2.64
N ILE A 557 -24.92 28.42 1.84
CA ILE A 557 -24.66 27.92 0.49
C ILE A 557 -23.94 26.57 0.51
N ILE A 558 -22.89 26.38 1.32
CA ILE A 558 -22.19 25.08 1.35
C ILE A 558 -23.02 23.98 2.02
N ARG A 559 -23.98 24.32 2.90
CA ARG A 559 -24.91 23.36 3.51
C ARG A 559 -26.10 23.01 2.61
N ASN A 560 -26.49 23.89 1.69
CA ASN A 560 -27.54 23.60 0.72
C ASN A 560 -27.19 22.37 -0.12
N LYS A 561 -28.13 21.41 -0.22
CA LYS A 561 -27.97 20.21 -1.06
C LYS A 561 -28.06 20.54 -2.56
N ASP A 562 -28.82 21.57 -2.93
CA ASP A 562 -29.17 21.91 -4.32
C ASP A 562 -28.21 22.93 -4.94
N THR A 563 -27.13 23.30 -4.23
CA THR A 563 -26.10 24.22 -4.73
C THR A 563 -25.13 23.48 -5.67
N ASP A 564 -24.90 24.08 -6.84
CA ASP A 564 -23.99 23.55 -7.86
C ASP A 564 -22.54 23.40 -7.35
N ARG A 565 -21.80 22.49 -7.97
CA ARG A 565 -20.42 22.16 -7.61
C ARG A 565 -19.46 23.35 -7.73
N ASP A 566 -19.54 24.16 -8.79
CA ASP A 566 -18.60 25.26 -8.97
C ASP A 566 -18.87 26.40 -7.97
N GLU A 567 -20.14 26.65 -7.65
CA GLU A 567 -20.52 27.50 -6.51
C GLU A 567 -20.02 26.92 -5.19
N PHE A 568 -20.29 25.64 -4.90
CA PHE A 568 -19.86 24.97 -3.68
C PHE A 568 -18.34 25.09 -3.46
N ILE A 569 -17.53 24.87 -4.51
CA ILE A 569 -16.08 25.03 -4.47
C ILE A 569 -15.69 26.51 -4.25
N PHE A 570 -16.35 27.45 -4.91
CA PHE A 570 -16.05 28.88 -4.79
C PHE A 570 -16.33 29.42 -3.38
N TYR A 571 -17.53 29.18 -2.83
CA TYR A 571 -17.90 29.65 -1.49
C TYR A 571 -17.15 28.87 -0.39
N SER A 572 -16.85 27.58 -0.59
CA SER A 572 -15.97 26.82 0.30
C SER A 572 -14.58 27.44 0.42
N LYS A 573 -13.93 27.77 -0.71
CA LYS A 573 -12.59 28.42 -0.70
C LYS A 573 -12.60 29.76 0.04
N ARG A 574 -13.66 30.56 -0.13
CA ARG A 574 -13.84 31.82 0.62
C ARG A 574 -13.89 31.58 2.14
N LEU A 575 -14.60 30.54 2.58
CA LEU A 575 -14.70 30.18 4.00
C LEU A 575 -13.40 29.56 4.55
N MET A 576 -12.71 28.72 3.78
CA MET A 576 -11.40 28.15 4.12
C MET A 576 -10.35 29.23 4.37
N ARG A 577 -10.34 30.28 3.55
CA ARG A 577 -9.42 31.41 3.75
C ARG A 577 -9.69 32.13 5.06
N ILE A 578 -10.96 32.43 5.38
CA ILE A 578 -11.35 33.06 6.66
C ILE A 578 -10.92 32.19 7.85
N LEU A 579 -11.12 30.86 7.78
CA LEU A 579 -10.68 29.92 8.81
C LEU A 579 -9.17 29.98 9.05
N ILE A 580 -8.37 30.06 7.98
CA ILE A 580 -6.91 30.02 8.06
C ILE A 580 -6.34 31.35 8.56
N GLU A 581 -6.84 32.49 8.07
CA GLU A 581 -6.44 33.82 8.57
C GLU A 581 -6.73 33.95 10.08
N TYR A 582 -7.87 33.40 10.55
CA TYR A 582 -8.20 33.33 11.99
C TYR A 582 -7.34 32.32 12.76
N ALA A 583 -7.01 31.16 12.19
CA ALA A 583 -6.10 30.20 12.84
C ALA A 583 -4.67 30.76 12.99
N LEU A 584 -4.21 31.58 12.04
CA LEU A 584 -2.90 32.24 12.10
C LEU A 584 -2.84 33.39 13.11
N SER A 585 -3.97 34.04 13.44
CA SER A 585 -4.01 35.06 14.50
C SER A 585 -3.95 34.48 15.92
N LEU A 586 -4.21 33.17 16.07
CA LEU A 586 -4.07 32.41 17.33
C LEU A 586 -2.64 31.86 17.56
N LEU A 587 -1.68 32.19 16.69
CA LEU A 587 -0.26 31.91 16.87
C LEU A 587 0.41 32.97 17.76
N PRO A 588 1.51 32.65 18.46
CA PRO A 588 2.25 33.65 19.22
C PRO A 588 3.03 34.60 18.29
N PHE A 589 3.11 35.87 18.70
CA PHE A 589 3.80 36.94 17.98
C PHE A 589 4.77 37.70 18.90
N ASP A 590 6.00 37.90 18.43
CA ASP A 590 6.96 38.86 18.99
C ASP A 590 6.63 40.29 18.55
N ASP A 591 6.98 41.27 19.37
CA ASP A 591 7.06 42.68 18.96
C ASP A 591 8.30 42.92 18.10
N VAL A 592 8.14 43.71 17.04
CA VAL A 592 9.23 44.10 16.15
C VAL A 592 9.12 45.58 15.78
N THR A 593 10.19 46.33 15.98
CA THR A 593 10.32 47.68 15.46
C THR A 593 10.90 47.65 14.04
N VAL A 594 10.26 48.33 13.10
CA VAL A 594 10.75 48.51 11.73
C VAL A 594 10.78 50.00 11.39
N GLU A 595 11.77 50.40 10.60
CA GLU A 595 11.85 51.75 10.05
C GLU A 595 10.99 51.83 8.78
N THR A 596 10.09 52.81 8.71
CA THR A 596 9.25 53.03 7.51
C THR A 596 10.05 53.74 6.41
N PRO A 597 9.56 53.78 5.15
CA PRO A 597 10.18 54.59 4.08
C PRO A 597 10.19 56.11 4.31
N GLN A 598 9.73 56.58 5.46
CA GLN A 598 9.81 57.98 5.92
C GLN A 598 10.79 58.17 7.09
N ASN A 599 11.60 57.15 7.39
CA ASN A 599 12.54 57.09 8.53
C ASN A 599 11.84 57.27 9.89
N LEU A 600 10.63 56.74 10.02
CA LEU A 600 9.86 56.71 11.28
C LEU A 600 9.86 55.28 11.84
N ILE A 601 9.92 55.15 13.16
CA ILE A 601 9.87 53.84 13.83
C ILE A 601 8.39 53.41 13.96
N TYR A 602 8.05 52.27 13.36
CA TYR A 602 6.77 51.59 13.55
C TYR A 602 6.97 50.33 14.39
N THR A 603 6.19 50.19 15.47
CA THR A 603 6.12 48.97 16.27
C THR A 603 5.01 48.07 15.72
N GLY A 604 5.39 46.93 15.17
CA GLY A 604 4.50 45.90 14.64
C GLY A 604 4.71 44.55 15.31
N LYS A 605 4.10 43.51 14.74
CA LYS A 605 4.19 42.12 15.21
C LYS A 605 4.82 41.22 14.16
N LYS A 606 5.50 40.16 14.62
CA LYS A 606 6.08 39.09 13.79
C LYS A 606 5.77 37.74 14.42
N HIS A 607 5.47 36.70 13.65
CA HIS A 607 5.30 35.35 14.19
C HIS A 607 6.59 34.86 14.87
N VAL A 608 6.46 34.28 16.08
CA VAL A 608 7.57 33.63 16.80
C VAL A 608 8.11 32.43 16.01
N TYR A 609 7.20 31.66 15.41
CA TYR A 609 7.56 30.47 14.64
C TYR A 609 7.98 30.84 13.22
N ALA A 610 9.24 30.55 12.89
CA ALA A 610 9.78 30.72 11.54
C ALA A 610 9.23 29.70 10.53
N GLU A 611 8.65 28.58 11.00
CA GLU A 611 8.13 27.51 10.14
C GLU A 611 6.73 27.07 10.59
N ILE A 612 5.81 27.04 9.62
CA ILE A 612 4.45 26.52 9.77
C ILE A 612 4.31 25.31 8.84
N CYS A 613 3.72 24.22 9.34
CA CYS A 613 3.44 23.02 8.57
C CYS A 613 1.93 22.75 8.53
N GLY A 614 1.34 22.72 7.33
CA GLY A 614 0.01 22.17 7.12
C GLY A 614 0.06 20.66 6.98
N VAL A 615 -0.80 19.93 7.69
CA VAL A 615 -0.85 18.46 7.64
C VAL A 615 -2.27 18.01 7.33
N SER A 616 -2.52 17.60 6.09
CA SER A 616 -3.87 17.24 5.66
C SER A 616 -4.23 15.78 5.94
N ILE A 617 -5.48 15.58 6.41
CA ILE A 617 -6.11 14.27 6.48
C ILE A 617 -6.76 13.96 5.12
N ILE A 618 -6.19 13.02 4.37
CA ILE A 618 -6.67 12.63 3.03
C ILE A 618 -8.04 11.92 3.17
N ARG A 619 -9.08 12.26 2.41
CA ARG A 619 -9.11 13.22 1.27
C ARG A 619 -9.54 14.64 1.65
N ALA A 620 -10.39 14.81 2.65
CA ALA A 620 -11.11 16.07 2.86
C ALA A 620 -10.21 17.25 3.29
N GLY A 621 -9.12 16.96 4.00
CA GLY A 621 -8.10 17.94 4.37
C GLY A 621 -7.32 18.52 3.20
N GLU A 622 -7.19 17.79 2.08
CA GLU A 622 -6.47 18.27 0.88
C GLU A 622 -7.16 19.50 0.26
N CYS A 623 -8.46 19.68 0.51
CA CYS A 623 -9.23 20.83 0.05
C CYS A 623 -8.73 22.16 0.65
N LEU A 624 -8.13 22.15 1.84
CA LEU A 624 -7.66 23.34 2.55
C LEU A 624 -6.21 23.73 2.19
N GLU A 625 -5.41 22.82 1.60
CA GLU A 625 -4.02 23.08 1.23
C GLU A 625 -3.82 24.33 0.34
N PRO A 626 -4.64 24.59 -0.70
CA PRO A 626 -4.47 25.78 -1.53
C PRO A 626 -4.68 27.07 -0.74
N ALA A 627 -5.70 27.11 0.13
CA ALA A 627 -6.00 28.28 0.95
C ALA A 627 -4.88 28.56 1.97
N LEU A 628 -4.22 27.52 2.50
CA LEU A 628 -3.06 27.71 3.38
C LEU A 628 -1.87 28.30 2.62
N ILE A 629 -1.57 27.82 1.42
CA ILE A 629 -0.44 28.29 0.60
C ILE A 629 -0.71 29.69 0.03
N GLU A 630 -1.96 30.05 -0.25
CA GLU A 630 -2.37 31.40 -0.68
C GLU A 630 -2.14 32.45 0.42
N VAL A 631 -2.36 32.10 1.69
CA VAL A 631 -2.14 32.99 2.85
C VAL A 631 -0.68 32.96 3.32
N TYR A 632 -0.10 31.77 3.52
CA TYR A 632 1.27 31.58 4.02
C TYR A 632 2.13 30.78 3.02
N LYS A 633 2.87 31.50 2.18
CA LYS A 633 3.58 30.94 1.00
C LYS A 633 4.66 29.92 1.31
N ASP A 634 5.30 30.03 2.47
CA ASP A 634 6.41 29.17 2.89
C ASP A 634 5.94 27.97 3.74
N ALA A 635 4.64 27.66 3.73
CA ALA A 635 4.07 26.54 4.48
C ALA A 635 4.56 25.19 3.93
N LYS A 636 5.13 24.36 4.81
CA LYS A 636 5.48 22.96 4.48
C LYS A 636 4.21 22.11 4.52
N ILE A 637 3.97 21.27 3.51
CA ILE A 637 2.80 20.37 3.49
C ILE A 637 3.21 18.93 3.83
N GLY A 638 2.66 18.41 4.91
CA GLY A 638 2.58 16.97 5.21
C GLY A 638 1.19 16.41 4.84
N LYS A 639 1.11 15.08 4.69
CA LYS A 639 -0.13 14.36 4.37
C LYS A 639 -0.24 13.07 5.18
N ILE A 640 -1.45 12.77 5.65
CA ILE A 640 -1.79 11.56 6.41
C ILE A 640 -3.07 10.96 5.80
N LEU A 641 -3.06 9.67 5.46
CA LEU A 641 -4.27 8.93 5.09
C LEU A 641 -4.69 8.05 6.27
N ILE A 642 -5.88 8.32 6.80
CA ILE A 642 -6.51 7.53 7.84
C ILE A 642 -7.82 6.98 7.27
N GLN A 643 -8.07 5.68 7.41
CA GLN A 643 -9.34 5.06 7.02
C GLN A 643 -9.88 4.25 8.19
N THR A 644 -11.21 4.17 8.33
CA THR A 644 -11.81 3.28 9.35
C THR A 644 -11.85 1.87 8.82
N ASN A 645 -11.28 0.91 9.56
CA ASN A 645 -11.38 -0.51 9.23
C ASN A 645 -12.85 -0.97 9.37
N PRO A 646 -13.47 -1.54 8.32
CA PRO A 646 -14.89 -1.87 8.32
C PRO A 646 -15.27 -3.08 9.19
N MET A 647 -14.30 -3.82 9.74
CA MET A 647 -14.54 -4.96 10.62
C MET A 647 -14.30 -4.66 12.10
N THR A 648 -13.39 -3.74 12.43
CA THR A 648 -13.11 -3.33 13.83
C THR A 648 -13.75 -2.00 14.21
N GLY A 649 -14.05 -1.14 13.24
CA GLY A 649 -14.49 0.24 13.46
C GLY A 649 -13.36 1.20 13.88
N GLU A 650 -12.11 0.76 13.97
CA GLU A 650 -10.99 1.58 14.42
C GLU A 650 -10.31 2.35 13.25
N PRO A 651 -9.73 3.54 13.51
CA PRO A 651 -9.00 4.31 12.50
C PRO A 651 -7.58 3.78 12.29
N GLU A 652 -7.25 3.36 11.06
CA GLU A 652 -5.94 2.85 10.65
C GLU A 652 -5.21 3.87 9.75
N LEU A 653 -3.92 4.07 10.02
CA LEU A 653 -3.00 4.90 9.22
C LEU A 653 -2.47 4.15 7.98
N HIS A 654 -3.01 4.41 6.79
CA HIS A 654 -2.58 3.70 5.56
C HIS A 654 -1.47 4.40 4.76
N TYR A 655 -1.24 5.70 4.97
CA TYR A 655 -0.15 6.45 4.31
C TYR A 655 0.28 7.63 5.18
N LEU A 656 1.58 7.88 5.23
CA LEU A 656 2.19 8.98 5.96
C LEU A 656 3.30 9.64 5.14
N ARG A 657 3.31 10.98 5.10
CA ARG A 657 4.41 11.76 4.56
C ARG A 657 4.49 13.11 5.25
N LEU A 658 5.46 13.28 6.14
CA LEU A 658 5.70 14.54 6.87
C LEU A 658 7.06 15.15 6.48
N PRO A 659 7.27 16.47 6.70
CA PRO A 659 8.60 17.07 6.66
C PRO A 659 9.52 16.48 7.73
N ARG A 660 10.83 16.38 7.45
CA ARG A 660 11.83 15.81 8.37
C ARG A 660 12.06 16.64 9.64
N ASP A 661 11.67 17.90 9.61
CA ASP A 661 11.91 18.93 10.62
C ASP A 661 10.63 19.33 11.37
N ILE A 662 9.53 18.59 11.18
CA ILE A 662 8.19 18.93 11.68
C ILE A 662 8.12 19.21 13.20
N ALA A 663 8.94 18.53 14.02
CA ALA A 663 9.05 18.76 15.46
C ALA A 663 9.38 20.22 15.87
N ARG A 664 10.00 20.99 14.96
CA ARG A 664 10.34 22.40 15.17
C ARG A 664 9.23 23.36 14.78
N ALA A 665 8.41 22.98 13.80
CA ALA A 665 7.36 23.81 13.23
C ALA A 665 6.14 23.92 14.17
N TYR A 666 5.27 24.90 13.89
CA TYR A 666 3.89 24.86 14.37
C TYR A 666 3.03 24.09 13.35
N VAL A 667 2.20 23.16 13.80
CA VAL A 667 1.49 22.22 12.93
C VAL A 667 -0.02 22.52 12.89
N LEU A 668 -0.52 22.75 11.68
CA LEU A 668 -1.94 22.96 11.38
C LEU A 668 -2.49 21.69 10.74
N ILE A 669 -3.19 20.85 11.51
CA ILE A 669 -3.93 19.71 10.97
C ILE A 669 -5.12 20.26 10.18
N LEU A 670 -5.28 19.81 8.94
CA LEU A 670 -6.35 20.24 8.04
C LEU A 670 -7.32 19.08 7.80
N ASP A 671 -8.60 19.27 8.14
CA ASP A 671 -9.70 18.37 7.77
C ASP A 671 -10.99 19.17 7.57
N ALA A 672 -11.81 18.86 6.55
CA ALA A 672 -12.98 19.68 6.25
C ALA A 672 -14.13 19.51 7.25
N THR A 673 -14.26 18.33 7.87
CA THR A 673 -15.36 17.99 8.80
C THR A 673 -14.93 17.06 9.92
N ILE A 674 -15.12 17.45 11.18
CA ILE A 674 -14.81 16.60 12.34
C ILE A 674 -16.10 16.07 12.95
N ALA A 675 -16.44 14.82 12.60
CA ALA A 675 -17.57 14.09 13.15
C ALA A 675 -17.26 13.55 14.56
N THR A 676 -16.90 12.27 14.70
CA THR A 676 -16.57 11.61 15.97
C THR A 676 -15.18 11.93 16.52
N GLY A 677 -14.38 12.76 15.84
CA GLY A 677 -13.00 13.05 16.20
C GLY A 677 -11.98 11.93 15.98
N ALA A 678 -12.40 10.69 15.70
CA ALA A 678 -11.51 9.52 15.64
C ALA A 678 -10.32 9.65 14.67
N ALA A 679 -10.53 10.23 13.48
CA ALA A 679 -9.45 10.48 12.52
C ALA A 679 -8.49 11.59 13.00
N ALA A 680 -9.03 12.66 13.62
CA ALA A 680 -8.22 13.74 14.17
C ALA A 680 -7.39 13.30 15.38
N LEU A 681 -7.96 12.51 16.31
CA LEU A 681 -7.22 11.85 17.40
C LEU A 681 -6.03 11.05 16.86
N MET A 682 -6.25 10.28 15.79
CA MET A 682 -5.19 9.47 15.18
C MET A 682 -4.14 10.34 14.47
N ALA A 683 -4.53 11.42 13.81
CA ALA A 683 -3.59 12.39 13.23
C ALA A 683 -2.73 13.10 14.29
N ILE A 684 -3.32 13.50 15.42
CA ILE A 684 -2.60 14.10 16.56
C ILE A 684 -1.58 13.10 17.12
N ARG A 685 -2.00 11.84 17.38
CA ARG A 685 -1.11 10.77 17.86
C ARG A 685 0.12 10.57 16.96
N VAL A 686 -0.07 10.55 15.65
CA VAL A 686 1.03 10.46 14.67
C VAL A 686 2.00 11.64 14.75
N LEU A 687 1.50 12.86 15.00
CA LEU A 687 2.37 14.04 15.17
C LEU A 687 3.17 14.00 16.48
N LEU A 688 2.56 13.52 17.57
CA LEU A 688 3.26 13.28 18.84
C LEU A 688 4.39 12.25 18.68
N ASP A 689 4.15 11.15 17.91
CA ASP A 689 5.19 10.15 17.60
C ASP A 689 6.41 10.78 16.89
N HIS A 690 6.16 11.80 16.05
CA HIS A 690 7.18 12.58 15.34
C HIS A 690 7.76 13.75 16.17
N ASN A 691 7.58 13.70 17.49
CA ASN A 691 8.10 14.67 18.46
C ASN A 691 7.59 16.11 18.25
N VAL A 692 6.41 16.28 17.65
CA VAL A 692 5.70 17.57 17.64
C VAL A 692 5.10 17.78 19.03
N PRO A 693 5.41 18.88 19.75
CA PRO A 693 4.77 19.16 21.04
C PRO A 693 3.27 19.42 20.91
N GLU A 694 2.49 18.95 21.87
CA GLU A 694 1.02 19.02 21.89
C GLU A 694 0.50 20.46 21.71
N GLU A 695 1.08 21.42 22.44
CA GLU A 695 0.73 22.84 22.40
C GLU A 695 1.15 23.56 21.10
N LYS A 696 1.86 22.88 20.20
CA LYS A 696 2.17 23.36 18.84
C LYS A 696 1.24 22.81 17.76
N ILE A 697 0.24 22.03 18.14
CA ILE A 697 -0.74 21.46 17.22
C ILE A 697 -2.03 22.31 17.28
N ALA A 698 -2.48 22.76 16.12
CA ALA A 698 -3.83 23.28 15.94
C ALA A 698 -4.58 22.45 14.89
N LEU A 699 -5.87 22.22 15.13
CA LEU A 699 -6.76 21.42 14.29
C LEU A 699 -7.81 22.33 13.65
N LEU A 700 -7.76 22.49 12.33
CA LEU A 700 -8.58 23.42 11.55
C LEU A 700 -9.68 22.66 10.81
N SER A 701 -10.94 23.07 10.99
CA SER A 701 -12.07 22.47 10.27
C SER A 701 -13.22 23.42 9.93
N LEU A 702 -13.91 23.19 8.81
CA LEU A 702 -15.06 24.02 8.40
C LEU A 702 -16.32 23.69 9.23
N LEU A 703 -16.45 22.46 9.74
CA LEU A 703 -17.55 22.06 10.60
C LEU A 703 -17.12 20.98 11.59
N VAL A 704 -17.49 21.14 12.85
CA VAL A 704 -17.26 20.14 13.90
C VAL A 704 -18.57 19.75 14.58
N SER A 705 -18.64 18.54 15.14
CA SER A 705 -19.69 18.18 16.11
C SER A 705 -19.24 18.53 17.54
N LYS A 706 -20.20 18.87 18.43
CA LYS A 706 -19.89 19.08 19.87
C LYS A 706 -19.16 17.86 20.47
N GLN A 707 -19.65 16.65 20.20
CA GLN A 707 -19.07 15.40 20.69
C GLN A 707 -17.61 15.22 20.23
N GLY A 708 -17.31 15.51 18.96
CA GLY A 708 -15.96 15.45 18.41
C GLY A 708 -14.98 16.42 19.08
N VAL A 709 -15.42 17.66 19.36
CA VAL A 709 -14.61 18.65 20.09
C VAL A 709 -14.30 18.19 21.51
N GLN A 710 -15.33 17.74 22.25
CA GLN A 710 -15.17 17.25 23.62
C GLN A 710 -14.25 16.02 23.68
N THR A 711 -14.41 15.09 22.73
CA THR A 711 -13.57 13.89 22.59
C THR A 711 -12.09 14.24 22.38
N ILE A 712 -11.78 15.22 21.51
CA ILE A 712 -10.40 15.59 21.20
C ILE A 712 -9.76 16.36 22.36
N ALA A 713 -10.46 17.34 22.94
CA ALA A 713 -9.94 18.15 24.02
C ALA A 713 -9.82 17.40 25.37
N TYR A 714 -10.55 16.29 25.55
CA TYR A 714 -10.36 15.40 26.70
C TYR A 714 -9.02 14.63 26.60
N VAL A 715 -8.73 14.06 25.42
CA VAL A 715 -7.51 13.27 25.21
C VAL A 715 -6.26 14.16 25.02
N PHE A 716 -6.43 15.35 24.43
CA PHE A 716 -5.35 16.28 24.10
C PHE A 716 -5.71 17.73 24.49
N PRO A 717 -5.71 18.07 25.79
CA PRO A 717 -6.20 19.35 26.29
C PRO A 717 -5.44 20.58 25.79
N LYS A 718 -4.17 20.46 25.36
CA LYS A 718 -3.38 21.60 24.85
C LYS A 718 -3.54 21.85 23.35
N VAL A 719 -4.15 20.92 22.60
CA VAL A 719 -4.38 21.08 21.15
C VAL A 719 -5.44 22.15 20.91
N LYS A 720 -5.11 23.17 20.13
CA LYS A 720 -6.10 24.21 19.74
C LYS A 720 -7.04 23.66 18.67
N ILE A 721 -8.34 23.74 18.88
CA ILE A 721 -9.35 23.33 17.89
C ILE A 721 -9.99 24.59 17.32
N VAL A 722 -9.88 24.81 16.01
CA VAL A 722 -10.30 26.05 15.34
C VAL A 722 -11.32 25.73 14.26
N THR A 723 -12.50 26.37 14.29
CA THR A 723 -13.56 26.09 13.32
C THR A 723 -14.42 27.29 12.94
N THR A 724 -15.13 27.20 11.81
CA THR A 724 -16.11 28.21 11.38
C THR A 724 -17.55 27.87 11.77
N ALA A 725 -17.85 26.65 12.27
CA ALA A 725 -19.15 26.29 12.85
C ALA A 725 -19.08 25.03 13.72
N CYS A 726 -19.99 24.92 14.70
CA CYS A 726 -20.17 23.73 15.53
C CYS A 726 -21.65 23.33 15.52
N ASP A 727 -21.93 22.08 15.15
CA ASP A 727 -23.26 21.48 15.19
C ASP A 727 -23.40 20.57 16.43
N THR A 728 -24.64 20.36 16.90
CA THR A 728 -24.92 19.66 18.16
C THR A 728 -25.16 18.16 18.00
N GLN A 729 -25.51 17.67 16.82
CA GLN A 729 -25.93 16.28 16.60
C GLN A 729 -25.01 15.53 15.63
N LEU A 730 -24.89 14.23 15.87
CA LEU A 730 -24.35 13.22 14.95
C LEU A 730 -25.44 12.17 14.73
N ASP A 731 -25.69 11.78 13.48
CA ASP A 731 -26.42 10.54 13.23
C ASP A 731 -25.49 9.35 13.51
N LEU A 732 -25.87 8.53 14.51
CA LEU A 732 -25.13 7.34 14.91
C LEU A 732 -25.12 6.25 13.82
N THR A 733 -26.06 6.31 12.87
CA THR A 733 -26.24 5.32 11.80
C THR A 733 -25.28 5.53 10.64
N SER A 734 -25.19 6.76 10.12
CA SER A 734 -24.31 7.14 9.00
C SER A 734 -22.97 7.74 9.44
N GLY A 735 -22.86 8.21 10.68
CA GLY A 735 -21.69 8.93 11.20
C GLY A 735 -21.57 10.38 10.73
N PHE A 736 -22.58 10.93 10.03
CA PHE A 736 -22.58 12.32 9.58
C PHE A 736 -23.04 13.30 10.68
N ILE A 737 -22.54 14.53 10.58
CA ILE A 737 -22.96 15.68 11.40
C ILE A 737 -24.37 16.12 10.98
N CYS A 738 -25.20 16.52 11.93
CA CYS A 738 -26.55 17.04 11.69
C CYS A 738 -26.73 18.43 12.35
N PRO A 739 -27.25 19.45 11.65
CA PRO A 739 -27.73 19.44 10.25
C PRO A 739 -26.65 19.25 9.18
N GLY A 740 -25.36 19.45 9.50
CA GLY A 740 -24.26 19.01 8.64
C GLY A 740 -24.09 19.78 7.33
N LEU A 741 -23.35 19.15 6.40
CA LEU A 741 -23.14 19.60 5.01
C LEU A 741 -22.96 18.43 4.01
N GLY A 742 -23.31 17.21 4.43
CA GLY A 742 -23.05 15.96 3.69
C GLY A 742 -21.58 15.50 3.78
N ASN A 743 -21.13 14.76 2.76
CA ASN A 743 -19.72 14.38 2.63
C ASN A 743 -18.96 15.49 1.88
N PHE A 744 -18.17 16.29 2.61
CA PHE A 744 -17.45 17.42 2.02
C PHE A 744 -16.52 17.00 0.88
N GLY A 745 -15.77 15.91 1.07
CA GLY A 745 -14.77 15.45 0.13
C GLY A 745 -15.41 15.04 -1.20
N ASP A 746 -16.49 14.26 -1.15
CA ASP A 746 -17.14 13.79 -2.38
C ASP A 746 -17.87 14.91 -3.13
N ARG A 747 -18.48 15.88 -2.44
CA ARG A 747 -19.04 17.11 -3.06
C ARG A 747 -17.97 18.00 -3.70
N TYR A 748 -16.84 18.22 -3.02
CA TYR A 748 -15.75 19.05 -3.55
C TYR A 748 -15.03 18.40 -4.74
N PHE A 749 -14.71 17.10 -4.63
CA PHE A 749 -14.01 16.36 -5.68
C PHE A 749 -14.94 15.83 -6.80
N GLY A 750 -16.27 15.89 -6.62
CA GLY A 750 -17.24 15.41 -7.59
C GLY A 750 -17.22 13.89 -7.72
N THR A 751 -17.20 13.21 -6.57
CA THR A 751 -17.16 11.74 -6.48
C THR A 751 -18.39 11.15 -5.77
N ASP A 752 -19.42 11.97 -5.55
CA ASP A 752 -20.76 11.50 -5.19
C ASP A 752 -21.34 10.58 -6.28
N LEU A 753 -21.98 9.48 -5.88
CA LEU A 753 -22.51 8.46 -6.81
C LEU A 753 -23.93 8.79 -7.32
N THR A 754 -24.23 10.07 -7.55
CA THR A 754 -25.54 10.53 -8.03
C THR A 754 -25.66 10.40 -9.56
N GLY A 755 -25.75 9.15 -10.04
CA GLY A 755 -25.94 8.81 -11.45
C GLY A 755 -26.98 7.71 -11.72
N TYR A 756 -27.58 7.15 -10.67
CA TYR A 756 -28.71 6.21 -10.74
C TYR A 756 -29.84 6.76 -9.86
N THR A 757 -30.88 7.31 -10.48
CA THR A 757 -32.10 7.76 -9.82
C THR A 757 -33.16 6.68 -9.82
N SER A 758 -33.88 6.55 -8.68
CA SER A 758 -35.20 5.91 -8.54
C SER A 758 -35.37 4.50 -9.13
N ASP A 759 -35.08 3.48 -8.32
CA ASP A 759 -35.71 2.14 -8.34
C ASP A 759 -35.49 1.45 -6.96
N ALA A 760 -35.61 2.23 -5.87
CA ALA A 760 -35.14 1.83 -4.54
C ALA A 760 -36.09 2.16 -3.37
N ASP A 761 -37.30 2.67 -3.64
CA ASP A 761 -38.34 2.86 -2.62
C ASP A 761 -39.16 1.58 -2.37
N ASP A 762 -39.05 0.59 -3.25
CA ASP A 762 -39.75 -0.70 -3.17
C ASP A 762 -38.80 -1.83 -2.71
N LEU A 763 -38.46 -1.85 -1.42
CA LEU A 763 -38.09 -3.06 -0.65
C LEU A 763 -37.96 -2.77 0.86
N GLY A 764 -39.10 -2.82 1.55
CA GLY A 764 -39.15 -2.64 3.01
C GLY A 764 -38.46 -3.75 3.80
N LEU A 765 -37.58 -3.34 4.71
CA LEU A 765 -37.16 -3.99 5.97
C LEU A 765 -37.71 -5.42 6.25
N ILE A 766 -36.82 -6.42 6.17
CA ILE A 766 -36.96 -7.66 6.96
C ILE A 766 -35.74 -7.78 7.87
N ALA A 767 -35.92 -7.45 9.15
CA ALA A 767 -34.90 -7.57 10.18
C ALA A 767 -35.23 -8.73 11.14
N ASN A 768 -34.31 -9.69 11.24
CA ASN A 768 -34.09 -10.62 12.37
C ASN A 768 -35.33 -11.08 13.19
N GLY A 769 -36.00 -12.14 12.74
CA GLY A 769 -36.93 -12.89 13.60
C GLY A 769 -36.26 -14.12 14.23
N ASN A 770 -36.01 -14.12 15.54
CA ASN A 770 -35.73 -15.36 16.29
C ASN A 770 -35.93 -15.22 17.81
N MET A 771 -37.11 -15.59 18.33
CA MET A 771 -37.30 -16.30 19.62
C MET A 771 -38.76 -16.74 19.80
N ASN A 772 -39.00 -17.77 20.62
CA ASN A 772 -40.29 -18.44 20.77
C ASN A 772 -41.19 -17.81 21.84
N SER A 773 -42.49 -17.63 21.54
CA SER A 773 -43.60 -18.04 22.44
C SER A 773 -44.99 -17.84 21.81
N GLN A 774 -45.79 -18.92 21.77
CA GLN A 774 -47.27 -18.91 21.70
C GLN A 774 -47.83 -19.41 23.05
N PRO A 775 -49.14 -19.31 23.37
CA PRO A 775 -50.29 -18.80 22.59
C PRO A 775 -50.82 -17.46 23.22
N SER A 776 -52.06 -16.93 23.10
CA SER A 776 -53.37 -17.46 22.66
C SER A 776 -54.32 -16.37 22.12
N THR A 777 -55.33 -16.82 21.37
CA THR A 777 -56.65 -16.19 21.12
C THR A 777 -57.58 -16.33 22.37
N PRO A 778 -58.78 -15.67 22.49
CA PRO A 778 -59.68 -15.27 21.39
C PRO A 778 -60.49 -13.94 21.48
N ASP A 779 -60.92 -13.51 20.29
CA ASP A 779 -62.25 -12.99 19.89
C ASP A 779 -63.04 -11.94 20.71
N SER A 780 -63.10 -10.72 20.14
CA SER A 780 -64.35 -9.98 19.81
C SER A 780 -65.14 -9.26 20.97
N PRO A 781 -66.18 -8.45 20.68
CA PRO A 781 -66.14 -7.27 19.79
C PRO A 781 -66.91 -6.03 20.34
N LEU A 782 -66.93 -4.94 19.56
CA LEU A 782 -67.98 -3.89 19.48
C LEU A 782 -68.37 -3.08 20.74
N SER A 783 -67.77 -1.89 20.90
CA SER A 783 -68.45 -0.58 21.11
C SER A 783 -67.38 0.51 21.34
N GLY A 784 -67.64 1.82 21.22
CA GLY A 784 -68.85 2.55 20.85
C GLY A 784 -68.55 4.02 20.52
N ARG A 785 -69.55 4.79 20.08
CA ARG A 785 -69.42 6.20 19.67
C ARG A 785 -69.02 7.11 20.84
N THR A 786 -68.13 8.10 20.58
CA THR A 786 -68.50 9.54 20.56
C THR A 786 -67.42 10.39 19.86
N ARG A 787 -67.69 11.68 19.63
CA ARG A 787 -66.87 12.62 18.84
C ARG A 787 -66.53 13.88 19.65
N PHE A 788 -65.38 14.49 19.31
CA PHE A 788 -65.03 15.92 19.49
C PHE A 788 -64.91 16.46 20.93
N PRO A 789 -64.34 17.68 21.13
CA PRO A 789 -63.67 18.56 20.16
C PRO A 789 -62.21 18.91 20.48
N ASN A 790 -61.59 19.63 19.53
CA ASN A 790 -60.34 20.39 19.67
C ASN A 790 -60.32 21.29 20.92
N ASN A 791 -59.12 21.73 21.31
CA ASN A 791 -58.91 23.15 21.57
C ASN A 791 -57.50 23.60 21.16
N TYR A 792 -57.36 24.91 20.91
CA TYR A 792 -56.14 25.53 20.37
C TYR A 792 -55.11 25.85 21.47
N SER A 793 -53.83 25.74 21.13
CA SER A 793 -52.75 26.68 21.46
C SER A 793 -51.59 26.47 20.49
#